data_AF-A0A101WRD5-F1
#
_entry.id   AF-A0A101WRD5-F1
#
_cell.length_a   1.000
_cell.length_b   1.000
_cell.length_c   1.000
_cell.angle_alpha   90.00
_cell.angle_beta   90.00
_cell.angle_gamma   90.00
#
_symmetry.space_group_name_H-M   'P 1'
#
loop_
_entity.id
_entity.type
_entity.pdbx_description
1 polymer ?
#
loop_
_entity_poly.entity_id
_entity_poly.type
_entity_poly.pdbx_seq_one_letter_code
_entity_poly.pdbx_strand_id
1 'polypeptide(L)'
;MISKIKRSISYLLAVMVFFVLICALMPATVLADEGDTGTTDGWKWTEQTDGTLSITGHTNPTGSLILPASLAVDPGETVYRYVYRIEDNAFDGKVQMTGITLPYSLRSIGNGAFSRCSELESVNMSNCSNLESIGDNAFMGNTALGPWGSSLETVIIPDSVTSVGEGVFSYCCSLTSVTLSSNLSNIGDSMFYSCSSLTSVTIPGSVTSIGEAAFEASRLTGIVIPDSVTSIGDASFKSCTSLESVTLPTNAGFTGIPDYAFQDCNALTGIMIPASVASIGRNALEGCSALNAINVHTGNTHFSSLKGVLFDAGKTRLICHPVGCSGSFDIPGTVISIDDYAFAGSDCLIGVSIPEGVTSIGDYAFYNCRNTALTEIIIPQSVTSIGAGAFDGCRSLEEITIPEGITTIGNHTFNNCSNLSKITLPESITSIGSCAFLACENLTEITIPEGVGSIGNNAFSFCFGLRKVDILNSSMSFGSDVFKFTAISSDGIYGFNGSTAQTYAQAQSPSIPFHYLYTVSFSTGGGSWVSKIIAVAGDKIMAPAVPTNSGYNFGGWFKDEACTIAWDFDNDTVTGNITLHARWTQTIVNIAAIPGVTAPARGAVPATTITETAQYIGSVTWSPADNPFAAGTVYTATVTLTPKDGYTLNGVGENFFTVAGATSVSNAANSGVITAGFPATEAAPVPTYALTITAETGGSITRGSSGNYAAGTVIDITATASANYSFNKWTSTGGGTFGNANSNSTTFTMPAGVATIKASLTYNGGGGSDRDGGSGSSGGSTPPAPVKHTSTYTAVVTGTDTAGNILEITLPVTVNTNTGSAAIDIGSGQGNIVTGGGNAAITIPSIPGVTDYTLDIPVAYLSMSGGEGALTFNTNTGSFTLPADMLAGIAGVEGKKVGITIGQGDKSGLPEAAKAAIGDRPLIQLEVTVDGKQTDWNNPNAPVTVSIPYTPTAAELENPESIIIWYIDGSGNAVSVPNGHYDPATGTVTFTTTHFSYYAVGYNKVSFKDVAADAWYSKAVGFIAARNITAGANNGNFYSEAKLTRGEFLVMLMRAYDMEPDTNPKDNFTAAAAPIIQATWLLQRDWV
;
A
#
# COMPACT_ATOMS: atom_id res chain seq x y z
N MET A 1 50.50 26.23 28.77
CA MET A 1 50.34 26.20 27.29
C MET A 1 50.90 27.45 26.61
N ILE A 2 50.44 28.67 26.94
CA ILE A 2 50.84 29.94 26.27
C ILE A 2 52.36 30.14 26.09
N SER A 3 53.20 29.68 27.03
CA SER A 3 54.67 29.78 26.92
C SER A 3 55.31 28.89 25.85
N LYS A 4 54.70 27.75 25.46
CA LYS A 4 55.19 26.93 24.34
C LYS A 4 54.86 27.60 22.99
N ILE A 5 53.64 28.15 22.85
CA ILE A 5 53.18 28.83 21.63
C ILE A 5 54.08 30.02 21.28
N LYS A 6 54.46 30.85 22.25
CA LYS A 6 55.37 31.98 22.01
C LYS A 6 56.75 31.57 21.47
N ARG A 7 57.25 30.37 21.78
CA ARG A 7 58.60 29.95 21.34
C ARG A 7 58.63 29.49 19.88
N SER A 8 57.55 28.89 19.39
CA SER A 8 57.42 28.49 17.98
C SER A 8 57.19 29.69 17.05
N ILE A 9 56.36 30.66 17.47
CA ILE A 9 56.08 31.87 16.66
C ILE A 9 57.35 32.71 16.43
N SER A 10 58.23 32.85 17.43
CA SER A 10 59.51 33.54 17.25
C SER A 10 60.46 32.82 16.28
N TYR A 11 60.38 31.49 16.15
CA TYR A 11 61.17 30.74 15.16
C TYR A 11 60.59 30.90 13.75
N LEU A 12 59.26 30.85 13.59
CA LEU A 12 58.60 31.07 12.30
C LEU A 12 58.88 32.47 11.73
N LEU A 13 58.78 33.52 12.55
CA LEU A 13 59.12 34.88 12.12
C LEU A 13 60.60 35.03 11.76
N ALA A 14 61.52 34.38 12.49
CA ALA A 14 62.94 34.45 12.18
C ALA A 14 63.26 33.83 10.80
N VAL A 15 62.68 32.66 10.49
CA VAL A 15 62.86 31.99 9.20
C VAL A 15 62.21 32.76 8.05
N MET A 16 60.99 33.27 8.23
CA MET A 16 60.31 34.05 7.20
C MET A 16 61.03 35.37 6.87
N VAL A 17 61.52 36.10 7.89
CA VAL A 17 62.29 37.34 7.65
C VAL A 17 63.63 37.07 6.98
N PHE A 18 64.27 35.92 7.25
CA PHE A 18 65.51 35.53 6.58
C PHE A 18 65.31 35.22 5.08
N PHE A 19 64.22 34.53 4.72
CA PHE A 19 63.87 34.27 3.32
C PHE A 19 63.49 35.54 2.55
N VAL A 20 62.63 36.39 3.12
CA VAL A 20 62.14 37.61 2.44
C VAL A 20 63.27 38.61 2.16
N LEU A 21 64.30 38.69 3.02
CA LEU A 21 65.42 39.61 2.82
C LEU A 21 66.40 39.16 1.72
N ILE A 22 66.49 37.85 1.45
CA ILE A 22 67.37 37.30 0.39
C ILE A 22 66.73 37.50 -1.00
N CYS A 23 65.41 37.36 -1.11
CA CYS A 23 64.69 37.49 -2.39
C CYS A 23 64.61 38.93 -2.96
N ALA A 24 65.12 39.94 -2.25
CA ALA A 24 64.91 41.35 -2.60
C ALA A 24 66.15 42.09 -3.17
N LEU A 25 67.31 41.42 -3.30
CA LEU A 25 68.59 42.06 -3.62
C LEU A 25 69.46 41.34 -4.66
N MET A 26 68.86 40.69 -5.66
CA MET A 26 69.57 40.29 -6.89
C MET A 26 68.78 40.68 -8.15
N PRO A 27 69.43 41.19 -9.22
CA PRO A 27 68.76 41.55 -10.45
C PRO A 27 68.37 40.31 -11.28
N ALA A 28 67.27 40.42 -12.02
CA ALA A 28 66.76 39.34 -12.85
C ALA A 28 67.54 39.15 -14.16
N THR A 29 68.70 38.50 -14.09
CA THR A 29 69.31 37.71 -15.18
C THR A 29 70.36 36.75 -14.60
N VAL A 30 70.00 35.48 -14.42
CA VAL A 30 70.94 34.36 -14.31
C VAL A 30 70.40 33.29 -15.24
N LEU A 31 71.17 32.94 -16.27
CA LEU A 31 70.90 31.75 -17.08
C LEU A 31 71.14 30.52 -16.19
N ALA A 32 70.40 29.43 -16.41
CA ALA A 32 70.80 28.17 -15.80
C ALA A 32 72.18 27.78 -16.36
N ASP A 33 73.15 27.53 -15.48
CA ASP A 33 74.35 26.78 -15.88
C ASP A 33 73.88 25.37 -16.23
N GLU A 34 74.01 24.99 -17.49
CA GLU A 34 73.90 23.60 -17.90
C GLU A 34 75.13 22.87 -17.31
N GLY A 35 74.90 22.06 -16.27
CA GLY A 35 75.96 21.26 -15.64
C GLY A 35 76.66 20.37 -16.65
N ASP A 36 77.97 20.17 -16.49
CA ASP A 36 78.81 19.53 -17.52
C ASP A 36 78.21 18.20 -18.00
N THR A 37 77.99 18.11 -19.32
CA THR A 37 77.43 16.91 -19.97
C THR A 37 78.53 16.10 -20.64
N GLY A 38 78.45 14.78 -20.53
CA GLY A 38 79.48 13.89 -21.05
C GLY A 38 78.96 12.54 -21.53
N THR A 39 79.87 11.71 -22.00
CA THR A 39 79.56 10.33 -22.40
C THR A 39 80.78 9.44 -22.14
N THR A 40 80.62 8.48 -21.22
CA THR A 40 81.70 7.59 -20.77
C THR A 40 81.21 6.15 -20.85
N ASP A 41 82.00 5.26 -21.47
CA ASP A 41 81.66 3.85 -21.69
C ASP A 41 80.26 3.62 -22.33
N GLY A 42 79.83 4.58 -23.16
CA GLY A 42 78.52 4.59 -23.82
C GLY A 42 77.39 5.26 -23.02
N TRP A 43 77.54 5.45 -21.71
CA TRP A 43 76.55 6.12 -20.86
C TRP A 43 76.62 7.63 -21.01
N LYS A 44 75.47 8.26 -21.27
CA LYS A 44 75.32 9.72 -21.31
C LYS A 44 74.96 10.24 -19.93
N TRP A 45 75.59 11.33 -19.51
CA TRP A 45 75.40 11.85 -18.16
C TRP A 45 75.52 13.38 -18.10
N THR A 46 74.99 13.93 -17.00
CA THR A 46 75.11 15.34 -16.59
C THR A 46 75.66 15.40 -15.16
N GLU A 47 76.81 16.02 -14.95
CA GLU A 47 77.37 16.24 -13.61
C GLU A 47 76.55 17.29 -12.84
N GLN A 48 76.35 17.05 -11.55
CA GLN A 48 75.55 17.86 -10.65
C GLN A 48 76.41 18.75 -9.77
N THR A 49 75.82 19.79 -9.19
CA THR A 49 76.52 20.75 -8.32
C THR A 49 77.05 20.16 -7.00
N ASP A 50 76.67 18.93 -6.67
CA ASP A 50 77.22 18.13 -5.56
C ASP A 50 78.36 17.15 -5.97
N GLY A 51 78.71 17.12 -7.26
CA GLY A 51 79.71 16.21 -7.83
C GLY A 51 79.19 14.80 -8.13
N THR A 52 77.88 14.60 -8.22
CA THR A 52 77.27 13.32 -8.63
C THR A 52 76.82 13.32 -10.10
N LEU A 53 76.56 12.14 -10.68
CA LEU A 53 76.14 11.99 -12.07
C LEU A 53 74.68 11.58 -12.21
N SER A 54 74.02 12.18 -13.20
CA SER A 54 72.64 11.90 -13.59
C SER A 54 72.61 11.34 -15.00
N ILE A 55 72.05 10.14 -15.20
CA ILE A 55 72.09 9.41 -16.47
C ILE A 55 70.99 9.89 -17.42
N THR A 56 71.37 10.45 -18.56
CA THR A 56 70.47 10.94 -19.63
C THR A 56 70.29 9.92 -20.76
N GLY A 57 70.86 8.72 -20.65
CA GLY A 57 70.64 7.58 -21.53
C GLY A 57 71.92 6.80 -21.85
N HIS A 58 71.89 6.02 -22.93
CA HIS A 58 73.04 5.27 -23.45
C HIS A 58 73.13 5.46 -24.98
N THR A 59 74.32 5.34 -25.57
CA THR A 59 74.55 5.53 -27.02
C THR A 59 74.02 4.38 -27.87
N ASN A 60 74.00 3.16 -27.33
CA ASN A 60 73.42 1.97 -27.98
C ASN A 60 72.68 1.10 -26.93
N PRO A 61 71.44 1.44 -26.55
CA PRO A 61 70.68 0.71 -25.54
C PRO A 61 70.01 -0.53 -26.14
N THR A 62 70.78 -1.62 -26.26
CA THR A 62 70.32 -2.89 -26.86
C THR A 62 70.74 -4.09 -26.00
N GLY A 63 69.84 -5.05 -25.79
CA GLY A 63 70.08 -6.19 -24.90
C GLY A 63 70.10 -5.80 -23.42
N SER A 64 70.75 -6.61 -22.58
CA SER A 64 70.85 -6.37 -21.14
C SER A 64 72.06 -5.49 -20.79
N LEU A 65 71.81 -4.38 -20.11
CA LEU A 65 72.81 -3.40 -19.67
C LEU A 65 73.12 -3.53 -18.17
N ILE A 66 74.32 -3.11 -17.78
CA ILE A 66 74.73 -2.97 -16.37
C ILE A 66 75.19 -1.53 -16.17
N LEU A 67 74.46 -0.77 -15.36
CA LEU A 67 74.81 0.61 -15.02
C LEU A 67 75.87 0.62 -13.91
N PRO A 68 77.11 1.09 -14.17
CA PRO A 68 78.14 1.12 -13.14
C PRO A 68 77.81 2.13 -12.03
N ALA A 69 78.30 1.87 -10.81
CA ALA A 69 78.08 2.74 -9.65
C ALA A 69 78.80 4.10 -9.76
N SER A 70 79.81 4.19 -10.62
CA SER A 70 80.52 5.43 -10.93
C SER A 70 81.06 5.41 -12.37
N LEU A 71 81.22 6.60 -12.95
CA LEU A 71 81.86 6.82 -14.25
C LEU A 71 82.99 7.84 -14.11
N ALA A 72 83.97 7.78 -15.00
CA ALA A 72 84.97 8.83 -15.13
C ALA A 72 84.37 10.04 -15.90
N VAL A 73 84.66 11.25 -15.44
CA VAL A 73 84.14 12.48 -16.09
C VAL A 73 84.96 12.93 -17.29
N ASP A 74 86.23 12.53 -17.36
CA ASP A 74 87.15 12.87 -18.46
C ASP A 74 87.82 11.61 -19.04
N PRO A 75 87.87 11.41 -20.38
CA PRO A 75 88.51 10.25 -21.03
C PRO A 75 90.03 10.16 -20.85
N GLY A 76 90.48 9.72 -19.67
CA GLY A 76 91.89 9.54 -19.30
C GLY A 76 92.23 10.01 -17.88
N GLU A 77 91.31 10.69 -17.20
CA GLU A 77 91.48 11.12 -15.82
C GLU A 77 91.20 9.99 -14.81
N THR A 78 91.75 10.15 -13.60
CA THR A 78 91.49 9.21 -12.48
C THR A 78 90.27 9.61 -11.64
N VAL A 79 89.49 10.57 -12.13
CA VAL A 79 88.40 11.23 -11.41
C VAL A 79 87.06 10.55 -11.72
N TYR A 80 86.61 9.71 -10.79
CA TYR A 80 85.31 9.06 -10.82
C TYR A 80 84.26 9.82 -10.02
N ARG A 81 83.02 9.86 -10.52
CA ARG A 81 81.84 10.39 -9.82
C ARG A 81 80.77 9.32 -9.72
N TYR A 82 80.03 9.30 -8.60
CA TYR A 82 78.97 8.31 -8.38
C TYR A 82 77.75 8.59 -9.25
N VAL A 83 77.19 7.52 -9.84
CA VAL A 83 75.88 7.59 -10.50
C VAL A 83 74.80 7.63 -9.41
N TYR A 84 74.05 8.73 -9.37
CA TYR A 84 73.07 9.03 -8.33
C TYR A 84 71.63 8.98 -8.81
N ARG A 85 71.35 9.38 -10.06
CA ARG A 85 70.00 9.27 -10.61
C ARG A 85 69.99 8.89 -12.09
N ILE A 86 68.84 8.38 -12.53
CA ILE A 86 68.50 8.28 -13.95
C ILE A 86 67.49 9.41 -14.20
N GLU A 87 67.73 10.22 -15.22
CA GLU A 87 66.87 11.36 -15.54
C GLU A 87 65.58 10.92 -16.24
N ASP A 88 64.59 11.81 -16.23
CA ASP A 88 63.32 11.63 -16.90
C ASP A 88 63.51 11.23 -18.37
N ASN A 89 62.79 10.20 -18.81
CA ASN A 89 62.77 9.67 -20.18
C ASN A 89 64.13 9.17 -20.75
N ALA A 90 65.17 8.97 -19.92
CA ALA A 90 66.52 8.58 -20.36
C ALA A 90 66.58 7.36 -21.31
N PHE A 91 65.68 6.38 -21.11
CA PHE A 91 65.50 5.18 -21.93
C PHE A 91 64.08 5.06 -22.50
N ASP A 92 63.30 6.14 -22.56
CA ASP A 92 61.96 6.12 -23.15
C ASP A 92 61.99 5.60 -24.61
N GLY A 93 61.13 4.64 -24.92
CA GLY A 93 60.99 4.05 -26.26
C GLY A 93 62.22 3.27 -26.74
N LYS A 94 63.14 2.85 -25.86
CA LYS A 94 64.30 2.03 -26.25
C LYS A 94 63.89 0.55 -26.34
N VAL A 95 63.05 0.26 -27.33
CA VAL A 95 62.36 -1.03 -27.53
C VAL A 95 63.28 -2.26 -27.56
N GLN A 96 64.56 -2.11 -27.91
CA GLN A 96 65.56 -3.20 -28.01
C GLN A 96 66.34 -3.49 -26.71
N MET A 97 66.04 -2.81 -25.60
CA MET A 97 66.72 -3.04 -24.32
C MET A 97 66.02 -4.14 -23.54
N THR A 98 66.66 -5.31 -23.40
CA THR A 98 66.06 -6.50 -22.76
C THR A 98 66.30 -6.61 -21.26
N GLY A 99 67.24 -5.83 -20.72
CA GLY A 99 67.47 -5.83 -19.28
C GLY A 99 68.26 -4.63 -18.79
N ILE A 100 68.11 -4.31 -17.51
CA ILE A 100 68.95 -3.32 -16.81
C ILE A 100 69.27 -3.80 -15.38
N THR A 101 70.56 -3.82 -15.04
CA THR A 101 71.03 -3.98 -13.66
C THR A 101 71.48 -2.64 -13.10
N LEU A 102 70.93 -2.26 -11.95
CA LEU A 102 71.14 -0.95 -11.33
C LEU A 102 72.11 -1.03 -10.13
N PRO A 103 72.90 0.04 -9.87
CA PRO A 103 73.94 0.03 -8.84
C PRO A 103 73.44 0.45 -7.45
N TYR A 104 74.21 0.11 -6.41
CA TYR A 104 73.96 0.50 -5.02
C TYR A 104 74.02 2.01 -4.76
N SER A 105 74.67 2.79 -5.63
CA SER A 105 74.85 4.24 -5.49
C SER A 105 73.58 5.04 -5.81
N LEU A 106 72.70 4.46 -6.64
CA LEU A 106 71.51 5.09 -7.18
C LEU A 106 70.52 5.50 -6.07
N ARG A 107 69.99 6.71 -6.18
CA ARG A 107 69.00 7.34 -5.29
C ARG A 107 67.63 7.49 -5.91
N SER A 108 67.54 7.80 -7.19
CA SER A 108 66.25 7.92 -7.86
C SER A 108 66.27 7.44 -9.31
N ILE A 109 65.09 7.05 -9.79
CA ILE A 109 64.78 6.79 -11.19
C ILE A 109 63.74 7.83 -11.60
N GLY A 110 64.00 8.61 -12.65
CA GLY A 110 63.13 9.69 -13.12
C GLY A 110 61.83 9.23 -13.79
N ASN A 111 61.00 10.20 -14.11
CA ASN A 111 59.69 9.98 -14.72
C ASN A 111 59.85 9.44 -16.14
N GLY A 112 59.12 8.38 -16.48
CA GLY A 112 59.22 7.71 -17.78
C GLY A 112 60.60 7.12 -18.11
N ALA A 113 61.51 7.00 -17.13
CA ALA A 113 62.93 6.70 -17.36
C ALA A 113 63.19 5.45 -18.21
N PHE A 114 62.35 4.42 -18.13
CA PHE A 114 62.36 3.20 -18.96
C PHE A 114 61.01 2.95 -19.65
N SER A 115 60.20 3.98 -19.82
CA SER A 115 58.89 3.86 -20.46
C SER A 115 59.00 3.30 -21.87
N ARG A 116 57.99 2.55 -22.31
CA ARG A 116 57.87 2.00 -23.67
C ARG A 116 59.03 1.12 -24.13
N CYS A 117 59.86 0.60 -23.23
CA CYS A 117 60.89 -0.41 -23.51
C CYS A 117 60.23 -1.79 -23.69
N SER A 118 59.64 -2.04 -24.86
CA SER A 118 58.75 -3.21 -25.05
C SER A 118 59.43 -4.58 -24.91
N GLU A 119 60.71 -4.73 -25.26
CA GLU A 119 61.46 -5.99 -25.07
C GLU A 119 62.11 -6.11 -23.66
N LEU A 120 61.82 -5.21 -22.72
CA LEU A 120 62.44 -5.21 -21.38
C LEU A 120 61.95 -6.36 -20.49
N GLU A 121 62.65 -7.48 -20.52
CA GLU A 121 62.35 -8.70 -19.75
C GLU A 121 62.63 -8.53 -18.24
N SER A 122 63.66 -7.76 -17.87
CA SER A 122 64.17 -7.74 -16.48
C SER A 122 64.75 -6.42 -15.98
N VAL A 123 64.38 -6.03 -14.75
CA VAL A 123 64.91 -4.85 -14.05
C VAL A 123 65.48 -5.29 -12.70
N ASN A 124 66.80 -5.41 -12.60
CA ASN A 124 67.47 -5.90 -11.40
C ASN A 124 67.86 -4.74 -10.46
N MET A 125 67.00 -4.48 -9.47
CA MET A 125 67.22 -3.52 -8.38
C MET A 125 67.76 -4.15 -7.08
N SER A 126 68.09 -5.45 -7.08
CA SER A 126 68.41 -6.19 -5.82
C SER A 126 69.62 -5.65 -5.05
N ASN A 127 70.53 -4.94 -5.73
CA ASN A 127 71.71 -4.30 -5.13
C ASN A 127 71.48 -2.81 -4.77
N CYS A 128 70.32 -2.23 -5.07
CA CYS A 128 70.05 -0.80 -4.94
C CYS A 128 69.69 -0.39 -3.50
N SER A 129 70.58 -0.66 -2.54
CA SER A 129 70.35 -0.42 -1.10
C SER A 129 70.18 1.04 -0.68
N ASN A 130 70.24 1.98 -1.61
CA ASN A 130 70.04 3.42 -1.38
C ASN A 130 69.01 4.03 -2.34
N LEU A 131 68.26 3.23 -3.12
CA LEU A 131 67.24 3.79 -4.01
C LEU A 131 66.06 4.28 -3.16
N GLU A 132 65.86 5.60 -3.11
CA GLU A 132 64.89 6.29 -2.25
C GLU A 132 63.53 6.43 -2.94
N SER A 133 63.51 6.67 -4.26
CA SER A 133 62.29 6.89 -5.06
C SER A 133 62.34 6.35 -6.51
N ILE A 134 61.15 6.09 -7.06
CA ILE A 134 60.92 5.76 -8.48
C ILE A 134 59.82 6.70 -9.00
N GLY A 135 60.11 7.46 -10.07
CA GLY A 135 59.22 8.47 -10.65
C GLY A 135 58.07 7.94 -11.48
N ASP A 136 57.20 8.84 -11.92
CA ASP A 136 55.93 8.55 -12.58
C ASP A 136 56.15 7.81 -13.90
N ASN A 137 55.36 6.77 -14.18
CA ASN A 137 55.39 5.98 -15.41
C ASN A 137 56.77 5.38 -15.76
N ALA A 138 57.67 5.24 -14.78
CA ALA A 138 59.08 4.90 -14.99
C ALA A 138 59.31 3.58 -15.76
N PHE A 139 58.41 2.60 -15.67
CA PHE A 139 58.45 1.34 -16.43
C PHE A 139 57.16 1.10 -17.24
N MET A 140 56.38 2.16 -17.52
CA MET A 140 55.09 2.04 -18.22
C MET A 140 55.27 1.38 -19.61
N GLY A 141 54.42 0.41 -19.93
CA GLY A 141 54.40 -0.31 -21.19
C GLY A 141 54.03 0.54 -22.41
N ASN A 142 54.44 0.08 -23.59
CA ASN A 142 54.14 0.72 -24.87
C ASN A 142 52.71 0.44 -25.34
N THR A 143 51.77 1.29 -24.95
CA THR A 143 50.34 1.23 -25.30
C THR A 143 50.07 1.06 -26.81
N ALA A 144 50.93 1.59 -27.68
CA ALA A 144 50.82 1.47 -29.13
C ALA A 144 51.02 0.03 -29.66
N LEU A 145 51.49 -0.91 -28.83
CA LEU A 145 51.65 -2.33 -29.15
C LEU A 145 50.60 -3.23 -28.43
N GLY A 146 49.69 -2.63 -27.66
CA GLY A 146 48.69 -3.35 -26.89
C GLY A 146 49.32 -4.31 -25.87
N PRO A 147 48.87 -5.59 -25.78
CA PRO A 147 49.45 -6.59 -24.87
C PRO A 147 50.97 -6.81 -25.04
N TRP A 148 51.52 -6.53 -26.23
CA TRP A 148 52.95 -6.65 -26.53
C TRP A 148 53.75 -5.39 -26.14
N GLY A 149 53.16 -4.48 -25.36
CA GLY A 149 53.78 -3.22 -24.95
C GLY A 149 54.90 -3.35 -23.91
N SER A 150 54.99 -4.47 -23.20
CA SER A 150 55.99 -4.73 -22.17
C SER A 150 56.28 -6.22 -22.04
N SER A 151 57.55 -6.59 -21.91
CA SER A 151 58.02 -7.97 -21.67
C SER A 151 58.41 -8.22 -20.21
N LEU A 152 58.18 -7.26 -19.31
CA LEU A 152 58.69 -7.31 -17.93
C LEU A 152 57.92 -8.35 -17.11
N GLU A 153 58.47 -9.55 -16.94
CA GLU A 153 57.78 -10.67 -16.27
C GLU A 153 57.74 -10.51 -14.73
N THR A 154 58.81 -9.96 -14.13
CA THR A 154 58.96 -9.83 -12.68
C THR A 154 59.74 -8.57 -12.28
N VAL A 155 59.43 -8.02 -11.11
CA VAL A 155 60.17 -6.90 -10.52
C VAL A 155 60.22 -6.97 -8.99
N ILE A 156 61.34 -6.53 -8.41
CA ILE A 156 61.54 -6.42 -6.95
C ILE A 156 61.92 -4.97 -6.65
N ILE A 157 61.05 -4.27 -5.92
CA ILE A 157 61.33 -2.94 -5.37
C ILE A 157 62.10 -3.14 -4.05
N PRO A 158 63.31 -2.60 -3.88
CA PRO A 158 64.10 -2.79 -2.66
C PRO A 158 63.54 -1.97 -1.49
N ASP A 159 63.73 -2.46 -0.26
CA ASP A 159 63.20 -1.85 0.97
C ASP A 159 63.68 -0.42 1.26
N SER A 160 64.68 0.10 0.55
CA SER A 160 65.10 1.50 0.64
C SER A 160 64.09 2.46 0.00
N VAL A 161 63.25 1.98 -0.92
CA VAL A 161 62.23 2.79 -1.60
C VAL A 161 61.08 3.06 -0.65
N THR A 162 60.80 4.34 -0.41
CA THR A 162 59.71 4.79 0.48
C THR A 162 58.57 5.50 -0.27
N SER A 163 58.84 5.90 -1.52
CA SER A 163 57.91 6.56 -2.42
C SER A 163 58.03 5.99 -3.84
N VAL A 164 56.89 5.79 -4.49
CA VAL A 164 56.77 5.47 -5.92
C VAL A 164 55.82 6.49 -6.56
N GLY A 165 55.98 6.77 -7.84
CA GLY A 165 55.11 7.67 -8.60
C GLY A 165 53.79 7.05 -9.06
N GLU A 166 53.04 7.82 -9.83
CA GLU A 166 51.89 7.36 -10.61
C GLU A 166 52.33 6.34 -11.67
N GLY A 167 51.50 5.35 -12.00
CA GLY A 167 51.61 4.58 -13.26
C GLY A 167 52.89 3.77 -13.45
N VAL A 168 53.70 3.55 -12.41
CA VAL A 168 55.08 3.04 -12.50
C VAL A 168 55.21 1.75 -13.32
N PHE A 169 54.23 0.83 -13.22
CA PHE A 169 54.14 -0.40 -14.02
C PHE A 169 52.85 -0.46 -14.87
N SER A 170 52.24 0.69 -15.16
CA SER A 170 51.06 0.78 -16.03
C SER A 170 51.33 0.16 -17.40
N TYR A 171 50.39 -0.61 -17.94
CA TYR A 171 50.52 -1.41 -19.16
C TYR A 171 51.67 -2.44 -19.17
N CYS A 172 52.17 -2.88 -18.00
CA CYS A 172 53.05 -4.05 -17.90
C CYS A 172 52.27 -5.37 -18.07
N CYS A 173 51.70 -5.58 -19.26
CA CYS A 173 50.83 -6.70 -19.58
C CYS A 173 51.46 -8.10 -19.39
N SER A 174 52.79 -8.21 -19.36
CA SER A 174 53.52 -9.47 -19.08
C SER A 174 53.89 -9.67 -17.61
N LEU A 175 53.66 -8.68 -16.73
CA LEU A 175 54.06 -8.76 -15.32
C LEU A 175 53.24 -9.80 -14.57
N THR A 176 53.88 -10.88 -14.13
CA THR A 176 53.24 -11.99 -13.40
C THR A 176 53.40 -11.87 -11.90
N SER A 177 54.47 -11.23 -11.43
CA SER A 177 54.81 -11.12 -10.00
C SER A 177 55.60 -9.85 -9.69
N VAL A 178 55.21 -9.18 -8.60
CA VAL A 178 55.90 -8.00 -8.06
C VAL A 178 56.15 -8.18 -6.56
N THR A 179 57.38 -7.86 -6.13
CA THR A 179 57.70 -7.67 -4.71
C THR A 179 57.78 -6.18 -4.42
N LEU A 180 56.92 -5.69 -3.53
CA LEU A 180 56.87 -4.30 -3.09
C LEU A 180 57.79 -4.08 -1.87
N SER A 181 58.33 -2.87 -1.73
CA SER A 181 59.12 -2.46 -0.55
C SER A 181 58.28 -2.53 0.73
N SER A 182 58.86 -3.10 1.81
CA SER A 182 58.21 -3.15 3.13
C SER A 182 58.14 -1.81 3.88
N ASN A 183 58.76 -0.76 3.32
CA ASN A 183 58.69 0.61 3.83
C ASN A 183 57.83 1.55 2.94
N LEU A 184 57.11 0.99 1.97
CA LEU A 184 56.28 1.76 1.04
C LEU A 184 55.04 2.36 1.73
N SER A 185 54.84 3.67 1.62
CA SER A 185 53.77 4.40 2.31
C SER A 185 52.40 4.31 1.62
N ASN A 186 52.38 4.14 0.29
CA ASN A 186 51.16 4.12 -0.53
C ASN A 186 51.37 3.27 -1.79
N ILE A 187 50.28 2.74 -2.36
CA ILE A 187 50.27 2.31 -3.76
C ILE A 187 49.79 3.52 -4.58
N GLY A 188 50.62 4.00 -5.50
CA GLY A 188 50.30 5.18 -6.33
C GLY A 188 49.14 4.95 -7.30
N ASP A 189 48.58 6.04 -7.80
CA ASP A 189 47.52 6.03 -8.81
C ASP A 189 47.99 5.27 -10.07
N SER A 190 47.12 4.49 -10.69
CA SER A 190 47.38 3.66 -11.88
C SER A 190 48.62 2.73 -11.82
N MET A 191 49.22 2.46 -10.65
CA MET A 191 50.53 1.82 -10.52
C MET A 191 50.67 0.48 -11.26
N PHE A 192 49.60 -0.31 -11.32
CA PHE A 192 49.48 -1.58 -12.03
C PHE A 192 48.29 -1.59 -13.03
N TYR A 193 47.89 -0.42 -13.52
CA TYR A 193 46.84 -0.31 -14.54
C TYR A 193 47.15 -1.20 -15.75
N SER A 194 46.18 -1.98 -16.23
CA SER A 194 46.34 -2.95 -17.34
C SER A 194 47.47 -3.97 -17.18
N CYS A 195 47.88 -4.32 -15.95
CA CYS A 195 48.77 -5.46 -15.66
C CYS A 195 48.06 -6.80 -15.87
N SER A 196 47.69 -7.08 -17.13
CA SER A 196 46.84 -8.18 -17.57
C SER A 196 47.47 -9.59 -17.50
N SER A 197 48.58 -9.75 -16.78
CA SER A 197 49.13 -11.05 -16.35
C SER A 197 49.35 -11.16 -14.82
N LEU A 198 49.11 -10.08 -14.05
CA LEU A 198 49.38 -10.05 -12.61
C LEU A 198 48.25 -10.74 -11.85
N THR A 199 48.49 -11.96 -11.38
CA THR A 199 47.48 -12.79 -10.69
C THR A 199 47.42 -12.60 -9.18
N SER A 200 48.45 -12.03 -8.58
CA SER A 200 48.55 -11.84 -7.12
C SER A 200 49.56 -10.77 -6.75
N VAL A 201 49.25 -9.95 -5.75
CA VAL A 201 50.16 -8.98 -5.15
C VAL A 201 49.96 -8.97 -3.63
N THR A 202 51.06 -8.85 -2.88
CA THR A 202 51.03 -8.69 -1.43
C THR A 202 51.20 -7.20 -1.11
N ILE A 203 50.17 -6.57 -0.56
CA ILE A 203 50.23 -5.16 -0.13
C ILE A 203 51.00 -5.08 1.20
N PRO A 204 52.10 -4.30 1.30
CA PRO A 204 52.85 -4.15 2.55
C PRO A 204 52.02 -3.53 3.68
N GLY A 205 52.20 -4.00 4.91
CA GLY A 205 51.53 -3.45 6.10
C GLY A 205 51.98 -2.04 6.52
N SER A 206 52.86 -1.41 5.73
CA SER A 206 53.24 0.00 5.82
C SER A 206 52.32 0.93 4.99
N VAL A 207 51.58 0.36 4.03
CA VAL A 207 50.73 1.11 3.08
C VAL A 207 49.50 1.66 3.79
N THR A 208 49.30 2.98 3.72
CA THR A 208 48.12 3.66 4.29
C THR A 208 47.04 4.00 3.25
N SER A 209 47.37 4.01 1.95
CA SER A 209 46.43 4.32 0.88
C SER A 209 46.73 3.56 -0.42
N ILE A 210 45.68 3.31 -1.20
CA ILE A 210 45.74 2.77 -2.57
C ILE A 210 45.14 3.82 -3.51
N GLY A 211 45.84 4.16 -4.58
CA GLY A 211 45.45 5.19 -5.54
C GLY A 211 44.30 4.84 -6.48
N GLU A 212 43.83 5.86 -7.21
CA GLU A 212 42.84 5.75 -8.28
C GLU A 212 43.33 4.75 -9.36
N ALA A 213 42.44 3.86 -9.82
CA ALA A 213 42.72 2.84 -10.85
C ALA A 213 43.97 1.97 -10.62
N ALA A 214 44.50 1.91 -9.39
CA ALA A 214 45.84 1.36 -9.08
C ALA A 214 46.08 -0.09 -9.54
N PHE A 215 45.03 -0.92 -9.64
CA PHE A 215 45.05 -2.27 -10.20
C PHE A 215 44.01 -2.48 -11.32
N GLU A 216 43.44 -1.43 -11.90
CA GLU A 216 42.40 -1.56 -12.94
C GLU A 216 42.88 -2.45 -14.10
N ALA A 217 42.02 -3.36 -14.58
CA ALA A 217 42.31 -4.35 -15.61
C ALA A 217 43.50 -5.29 -15.31
N SER A 218 43.89 -5.45 -14.04
CA SER A 218 44.74 -6.55 -13.58
C SER A 218 43.98 -7.89 -13.58
N ARG A 219 44.70 -9.01 -13.45
CA ARG A 219 44.10 -10.36 -13.35
C ARG A 219 44.22 -10.98 -11.96
N LEU A 220 44.21 -10.15 -10.92
CA LEU A 220 44.26 -10.57 -9.52
C LEU A 220 43.15 -11.59 -9.26
N THR A 221 43.48 -12.75 -8.68
CA THR A 221 42.47 -13.79 -8.33
C THR A 221 41.94 -13.62 -6.92
N GLY A 222 42.72 -13.03 -6.03
CA GLY A 222 42.30 -12.60 -4.70
C GLY A 222 43.18 -11.47 -4.19
N ILE A 223 42.63 -10.58 -3.37
CA ILE A 223 43.39 -9.49 -2.73
C ILE A 223 43.03 -9.35 -1.25
N VAL A 224 44.07 -9.13 -0.42
CA VAL A 224 43.94 -8.81 1.00
C VAL A 224 44.47 -7.40 1.21
N ILE A 225 43.59 -6.49 1.60
CA ILE A 225 43.92 -5.09 1.87
C ILE A 225 44.17 -4.96 3.39
N PRO A 226 45.38 -4.63 3.85
CA PRO A 226 45.73 -4.67 5.26
C PRO A 226 45.08 -3.55 6.08
N ASP A 227 44.90 -3.78 7.39
CA ASP A 227 44.33 -2.81 8.34
C ASP A 227 45.13 -1.50 8.50
N SER A 228 46.30 -1.38 7.88
CA SER A 228 47.03 -0.12 7.73
C SER A 228 46.37 0.85 6.74
N VAL A 229 45.61 0.33 5.76
CA VAL A 229 44.97 1.12 4.70
C VAL A 229 43.72 1.80 5.22
N THR A 230 43.69 3.13 5.16
CA THR A 230 42.53 3.95 5.53
C THR A 230 41.78 4.52 4.32
N SER A 231 42.36 4.46 3.12
CA SER A 231 41.76 5.00 1.90
C SER A 231 42.09 4.16 0.66
N ILE A 232 41.11 4.04 -0.23
CA ILE A 232 41.20 3.43 -1.56
C ILE A 232 40.63 4.47 -2.53
N GLY A 233 41.25 4.66 -3.70
CA GLY A 233 40.79 5.57 -4.74
C GLY A 233 39.65 5.00 -5.59
N ASP A 234 39.06 5.86 -6.42
CA ASP A 234 38.03 5.41 -7.37
C ASP A 234 38.62 4.38 -8.36
N ALA A 235 37.80 3.43 -8.80
CA ALA A 235 38.17 2.37 -9.74
C ALA A 235 39.40 1.48 -9.37
N SER A 236 39.94 1.51 -8.14
CA SER A 236 41.23 0.84 -7.82
C SER A 236 41.34 -0.64 -8.20
N PHE A 237 40.23 -1.39 -8.26
CA PHE A 237 40.19 -2.80 -8.70
C PHE A 237 39.22 -3.04 -9.88
N LYS A 238 38.83 -1.97 -10.59
CA LYS A 238 37.93 -2.05 -11.74
C LYS A 238 38.42 -3.04 -12.80
N SER A 239 37.49 -3.73 -13.44
CA SER A 239 37.72 -4.73 -14.48
C SER A 239 38.75 -5.81 -14.10
N CYS A 240 38.94 -6.08 -12.80
CA CYS A 240 39.67 -7.25 -12.32
C CYS A 240 38.82 -8.51 -12.52
N THR A 241 38.57 -8.87 -13.79
CA THR A 241 37.60 -9.90 -14.21
C THR A 241 37.87 -11.31 -13.67
N SER A 242 39.06 -11.55 -13.10
CA SER A 242 39.46 -12.82 -12.47
C SER A 242 39.40 -12.80 -10.94
N LEU A 243 38.98 -11.69 -10.30
CA LEU A 243 38.99 -11.51 -8.85
C LEU A 243 37.85 -12.28 -8.18
N GLU A 244 38.14 -13.45 -7.61
CA GLU A 244 37.15 -14.31 -6.95
C GLU A 244 36.78 -13.83 -5.54
N SER A 245 37.70 -13.10 -4.87
CA SER A 245 37.56 -12.67 -3.48
C SER A 245 38.36 -11.40 -3.13
N VAL A 246 37.81 -10.58 -2.23
CA VAL A 246 38.49 -9.41 -1.63
C VAL A 246 38.31 -9.41 -0.11
N THR A 247 39.38 -9.15 0.63
CA THR A 247 39.33 -8.81 2.06
C THR A 247 39.56 -7.30 2.21
N LEU A 248 38.54 -6.58 2.65
CA LEU A 248 38.58 -5.14 2.94
C LEU A 248 39.18 -4.86 4.33
N PRO A 249 39.76 -3.66 4.58
CA PRO A 249 40.25 -3.29 5.89
C PRO A 249 39.13 -3.22 6.94
N THR A 250 39.45 -3.58 8.19
CA THR A 250 38.52 -3.56 9.33
C THR A 250 38.76 -2.40 10.30
N ASN A 251 39.82 -1.63 10.07
CA ASN A 251 40.18 -0.48 10.89
C ASN A 251 39.15 0.66 10.80
N ALA A 252 38.99 1.41 11.89
CA ALA A 252 38.03 2.52 11.99
C ALA A 252 38.35 3.76 11.12
N GLY A 253 39.48 3.78 10.41
CA GLY A 253 39.83 4.81 9.43
C GLY A 253 39.31 4.50 8.01
N PHE A 254 39.08 3.24 7.68
CA PHE A 254 38.50 2.83 6.40
C PHE A 254 36.96 2.94 6.46
N THR A 255 36.44 4.08 6.02
CA THR A 255 35.03 4.46 6.20
C THR A 255 34.15 4.31 4.97
N GLY A 256 34.69 3.95 3.81
CA GLY A 256 33.91 3.87 2.56
C GLY A 256 34.54 3.00 1.49
N ILE A 257 33.70 2.38 0.67
CA ILE A 257 34.09 1.83 -0.64
C ILE A 257 33.92 2.96 -1.67
N PRO A 258 34.95 3.29 -2.50
CA PRO A 258 34.92 4.40 -3.45
C PRO A 258 34.08 4.12 -4.72
N ASP A 259 33.93 5.10 -5.62
CA ASP A 259 33.16 4.96 -6.86
C ASP A 259 33.86 3.95 -7.79
N TYR A 260 33.08 3.11 -8.49
CA TYR A 260 33.55 2.05 -9.42
C TYR A 260 34.56 1.04 -8.86
N ALA A 261 34.80 1.00 -7.54
CA ALA A 261 35.92 0.30 -6.89
C ALA A 261 36.17 -1.15 -7.39
N PHE A 262 35.10 -1.93 -7.58
CA PHE A 262 35.13 -3.30 -8.08
C PHE A 262 34.22 -3.48 -9.32
N GLN A 263 33.94 -2.42 -10.09
CA GLN A 263 33.15 -2.50 -11.32
C GLN A 263 33.75 -3.56 -12.26
N ASP A 264 32.93 -4.40 -12.91
CA ASP A 264 33.35 -5.50 -13.80
C ASP A 264 34.32 -6.53 -13.16
N CYS A 265 34.27 -6.72 -11.84
CA CYS A 265 34.90 -7.86 -11.16
C CYS A 265 34.07 -9.14 -11.37
N ASN A 266 33.99 -9.59 -12.62
CA ASN A 266 33.05 -10.61 -13.11
C ASN A 266 33.06 -11.95 -12.32
N ALA A 267 34.20 -12.31 -11.74
CA ALA A 267 34.40 -13.53 -10.94
C ALA A 267 34.10 -13.37 -9.43
N LEU A 268 33.85 -12.16 -8.93
CA LEU A 268 33.71 -11.89 -7.50
C LEU A 268 32.43 -12.52 -6.96
N THR A 269 32.56 -13.59 -6.17
CA THR A 269 31.40 -14.39 -5.72
C THR A 269 30.66 -13.76 -4.54
N GLY A 270 31.38 -13.05 -3.67
CA GLY A 270 30.80 -12.39 -2.50
C GLY A 270 31.76 -11.37 -1.89
N ILE A 271 31.19 -10.37 -1.21
CA ILE A 271 31.94 -9.33 -0.48
C ILE A 271 31.38 -9.18 0.93
N MET A 272 32.22 -8.82 1.90
CA MET A 272 31.81 -8.47 3.26
C MET A 272 32.08 -7.00 3.53
N ILE A 273 31.03 -6.23 3.82
CA ILE A 273 31.12 -4.83 4.24
C ILE A 273 31.57 -4.77 5.72
N PRO A 274 32.74 -4.20 6.05
CA PRO A 274 33.26 -4.09 7.41
C PRO A 274 32.39 -3.22 8.34
N ALA A 275 32.62 -3.31 9.66
CA ALA A 275 31.89 -2.51 10.65
C ALA A 275 32.09 -0.98 10.48
N SER A 276 33.24 -0.56 9.96
CA SER A 276 33.65 0.84 9.81
C SER A 276 33.05 1.54 8.59
N VAL A 277 32.57 0.79 7.60
CA VAL A 277 32.13 1.34 6.31
C VAL A 277 30.74 1.98 6.43
N ALA A 278 30.70 3.29 6.20
CA ALA A 278 29.51 4.14 6.27
C ALA A 278 29.03 4.66 4.91
N SER A 279 29.82 4.49 3.84
CA SER A 279 29.46 4.82 2.46
C SER A 279 29.88 3.74 1.45
N ILE A 280 29.07 3.59 0.40
CA ILE A 280 29.38 2.79 -0.79
C ILE A 280 29.27 3.74 -1.98
N GLY A 281 30.30 3.81 -2.82
CA GLY A 281 30.35 4.68 -4.00
C GLY A 281 29.43 4.20 -5.13
N ARG A 282 29.17 5.09 -6.08
CA ARG A 282 28.39 4.81 -7.28
C ARG A 282 29.03 3.65 -8.05
N ASN A 283 28.21 2.69 -8.44
CA ASN A 283 28.56 1.55 -9.30
C ASN A 283 29.77 0.73 -8.79
N ALA A 284 30.07 0.80 -7.48
CA ALA A 284 31.23 0.13 -6.86
C ALA A 284 31.22 -1.41 -7.00
N LEU A 285 30.07 -2.00 -7.34
CA LEU A 285 29.85 -3.43 -7.55
C LEU A 285 29.10 -3.74 -8.87
N GLU A 286 28.96 -2.77 -9.78
CA GLU A 286 28.31 -2.97 -11.08
C GLU A 286 29.08 -4.01 -11.92
N GLY A 287 28.37 -4.83 -12.70
CA GLY A 287 29.00 -5.80 -13.62
C GLY A 287 29.61 -7.03 -12.95
N CYS A 288 29.62 -7.14 -11.61
CA CYS A 288 30.11 -8.30 -10.86
C CYS A 288 29.23 -9.55 -11.06
N SER A 289 29.33 -10.20 -12.23
CA SER A 289 28.40 -11.22 -12.71
C SER A 289 28.27 -12.48 -11.84
N ALA A 290 29.30 -12.84 -11.06
CA ALA A 290 29.26 -13.97 -10.13
C ALA A 290 28.77 -13.61 -8.72
N LEU A 291 28.56 -12.32 -8.43
CA LEU A 291 28.25 -11.82 -7.09
C LEU A 291 26.85 -12.27 -6.69
N ASN A 292 26.76 -13.16 -5.70
CA ASN A 292 25.51 -13.73 -5.20
C ASN A 292 25.21 -13.34 -3.73
N ALA A 293 26.15 -12.68 -3.05
CA ALA A 293 25.92 -12.14 -1.72
C ALA A 293 26.82 -10.94 -1.38
N ILE A 294 26.18 -9.80 -1.09
CA ILE A 294 26.79 -8.71 -0.32
C ILE A 294 26.43 -8.96 1.14
N ASN A 295 27.42 -9.37 1.92
CA ASN A 295 27.28 -9.60 3.36
C ASN A 295 27.68 -8.34 4.12
N VAL A 296 27.04 -8.07 5.26
CA VAL A 296 27.37 -6.93 6.12
C VAL A 296 27.78 -7.44 7.50
N HIS A 297 28.90 -6.94 8.02
CA HIS A 297 29.37 -7.30 9.36
C HIS A 297 28.38 -6.85 10.44
N THR A 298 28.10 -7.68 11.44
CA THR A 298 27.04 -7.46 12.45
C THR A 298 27.21 -6.19 13.29
N GLY A 299 28.43 -5.66 13.38
CA GLY A 299 28.74 -4.39 14.02
C GLY A 299 28.66 -3.13 13.12
N ASN A 300 28.23 -3.25 11.86
CA ASN A 300 28.01 -2.10 10.98
C ASN A 300 26.68 -1.41 11.35
N THR A 301 26.71 -0.08 11.51
CA THR A 301 25.55 0.74 11.92
C THR A 301 24.89 1.52 10.79
N HIS A 302 25.36 1.36 9.54
CA HIS A 302 24.92 2.11 8.37
C HIS A 302 24.19 1.24 7.34
N PHE A 303 24.57 -0.03 7.24
CA PHE A 303 24.07 -0.98 6.24
C PHE A 303 23.53 -2.25 6.89
N SER A 304 22.75 -3.02 6.13
CA SER A 304 22.37 -4.38 6.48
C SER A 304 22.19 -5.25 5.23
N SER A 305 22.20 -6.57 5.39
CA SER A 305 21.98 -7.52 4.29
C SER A 305 20.74 -8.37 4.56
N LEU A 306 20.00 -8.69 3.50
CA LEU A 306 18.88 -9.64 3.52
C LEU A 306 18.88 -10.46 2.24
N LYS A 307 18.90 -11.80 2.35
CA LYS A 307 19.06 -12.73 1.20
C LYS A 307 20.29 -12.39 0.30
N GLY A 308 21.33 -11.75 0.85
CA GLY A 308 22.50 -11.29 0.09
C GLY A 308 22.37 -9.92 -0.59
N VAL A 309 21.19 -9.31 -0.56
CA VAL A 309 20.93 -7.94 -1.07
C VAL A 309 21.30 -6.91 -0.02
N LEU A 310 21.94 -5.82 -0.46
CA LEU A 310 22.41 -4.72 0.39
C LEU A 310 21.31 -3.66 0.59
N PHE A 311 21.12 -3.27 1.85
CA PHE A 311 20.22 -2.22 2.30
C PHE A 311 20.97 -1.26 3.24
N ASP A 312 20.32 -0.13 3.58
CA ASP A 312 20.66 0.63 4.78
C ASP A 312 20.42 -0.22 6.06
N ALA A 313 20.83 0.29 7.21
CA ALA A 313 20.62 -0.36 8.51
C ALA A 313 19.12 -0.61 8.79
N GLY A 314 18.24 0.34 8.41
CA GLY A 314 16.79 0.27 8.64
C GLY A 314 16.00 -0.54 7.61
N LYS A 315 16.61 -0.93 6.48
CA LYS A 315 15.93 -1.52 5.30
C LYS A 315 14.82 -0.61 4.74
N THR A 316 15.07 0.69 4.81
CA THR A 316 14.30 1.76 4.18
C THR A 316 14.77 2.07 2.75
N ARG A 317 16.00 1.66 2.39
CA ARG A 317 16.63 1.86 1.09
C ARG A 317 17.19 0.53 0.59
N LEU A 318 16.81 0.11 -0.62
CA LEU A 318 17.48 -0.99 -1.32
C LEU A 318 18.64 -0.39 -2.12
N ILE A 319 19.87 -0.75 -1.77
CA ILE A 319 21.10 -0.11 -2.27
C ILE A 319 21.73 -0.91 -3.41
N CYS A 320 21.82 -2.25 -3.28
CA CYS A 320 22.39 -3.10 -4.32
C CYS A 320 21.91 -4.56 -4.22
N HIS A 321 21.24 -5.01 -5.28
CA HIS A 321 20.93 -6.41 -5.57
C HIS A 321 22.09 -7.04 -6.35
N PRO A 322 22.72 -8.13 -5.86
CA PRO A 322 23.83 -8.76 -6.56
C PRO A 322 23.41 -9.33 -7.92
N VAL A 323 24.17 -9.01 -8.98
CA VAL A 323 23.86 -9.42 -10.37
C VAL A 323 23.78 -10.94 -10.56
N GLY A 324 24.58 -11.70 -9.81
CA GLY A 324 24.58 -13.16 -9.81
C GLY A 324 23.43 -13.81 -9.01
N CYS A 325 22.57 -13.03 -8.35
CA CYS A 325 21.35 -13.57 -7.72
C CYS A 325 20.32 -13.93 -8.79
N SER A 326 19.97 -15.22 -8.86
CA SER A 326 18.94 -15.74 -9.77
C SER A 326 17.61 -16.00 -9.06
N GLY A 327 16.50 -15.72 -9.73
CA GLY A 327 15.15 -15.92 -9.21
C GLY A 327 14.35 -14.61 -9.12
N SER A 328 13.20 -14.66 -8.47
CA SER A 328 12.40 -13.46 -8.18
C SER A 328 12.83 -12.85 -6.85
N PHE A 329 12.82 -11.51 -6.76
CA PHE A 329 13.13 -10.81 -5.52
C PHE A 329 11.93 -10.05 -4.95
N ASP A 330 11.48 -10.46 -3.76
CA ASP A 330 10.48 -9.73 -2.97
C ASP A 330 11.17 -8.60 -2.20
N ILE A 331 10.89 -7.35 -2.56
CA ILE A 331 11.39 -6.19 -1.82
C ILE A 331 10.63 -6.09 -0.48
N PRO A 332 11.32 -5.98 0.67
CA PRO A 332 10.64 -5.87 1.97
C PRO A 332 9.73 -4.65 2.06
N GLY A 333 8.56 -4.79 2.68
CA GLY A 333 7.61 -3.69 2.93
C GLY A 333 8.11 -2.56 3.85
N THR A 334 9.35 -2.64 4.35
CA THR A 334 10.05 -1.54 5.04
C THR A 334 10.71 -0.55 4.07
N VAL A 335 10.89 -0.93 2.80
CA VAL A 335 11.62 -0.13 1.80
C VAL A 335 10.75 1.02 1.30
N ILE A 336 11.34 2.21 1.31
CA ILE A 336 10.75 3.50 0.95
C ILE A 336 11.35 4.01 -0.37
N SER A 337 12.60 3.67 -0.68
CA SER A 337 13.21 3.92 -2.00
C SER A 337 14.04 2.73 -2.51
N ILE A 338 14.04 2.58 -3.83
CA ILE A 338 15.04 1.80 -4.57
C ILE A 338 16.07 2.81 -5.06
N ASP A 339 17.32 2.67 -4.64
CA ASP A 339 18.37 3.66 -4.94
C ASP A 339 18.88 3.57 -6.39
N ASP A 340 19.72 4.52 -6.80
CA ASP A 340 20.34 4.54 -8.13
C ASP A 340 21.12 3.24 -8.39
N TYR A 341 21.00 2.69 -9.61
CA TYR A 341 21.64 1.43 -10.05
C TYR A 341 21.35 0.19 -9.17
N ALA A 342 20.35 0.21 -8.28
CA ALA A 342 20.21 -0.81 -7.25
C ALA A 342 19.93 -2.24 -7.75
N PHE A 343 19.44 -2.44 -8.98
CA PHE A 343 19.35 -3.74 -9.67
C PHE A 343 20.15 -3.75 -10.99
N ALA A 344 21.00 -2.75 -11.27
CA ALA A 344 21.65 -2.59 -12.56
C ALA A 344 22.49 -3.82 -12.97
N GLY A 345 22.26 -4.28 -14.20
CA GLY A 345 22.91 -5.44 -14.80
C GLY A 345 22.35 -6.78 -14.36
N SER A 346 21.23 -6.86 -13.60
CA SER A 346 20.68 -8.11 -13.04
C SER A 346 20.05 -9.04 -14.09
N ASP A 347 20.87 -9.54 -15.03
CA ASP A 347 20.50 -10.52 -16.07
C ASP A 347 19.96 -11.86 -15.52
N CYS A 348 20.10 -12.12 -14.22
CA CYS A 348 19.60 -13.32 -13.53
C CYS A 348 18.22 -13.14 -12.85
N LEU A 349 17.73 -11.90 -12.73
CA LEU A 349 16.46 -11.56 -12.09
C LEU A 349 15.29 -11.94 -13.02
N ILE A 350 14.39 -12.83 -12.58
CA ILE A 350 13.21 -13.26 -13.38
C ILE A 350 11.91 -12.54 -12.97
N GLY A 351 11.94 -11.72 -11.93
CA GLY A 351 10.78 -10.98 -11.43
C GLY A 351 11.12 -10.16 -10.19
N VAL A 352 10.41 -9.05 -9.98
CA VAL A 352 10.57 -8.21 -8.78
C VAL A 352 9.20 -7.82 -8.23
N SER A 353 9.02 -7.95 -6.93
CA SER A 353 7.81 -7.50 -6.24
C SER A 353 8.11 -6.22 -5.47
N ILE A 354 7.53 -5.11 -5.91
CA ILE A 354 7.71 -3.76 -5.34
C ILE A 354 6.49 -3.44 -4.46
N PRO A 355 6.63 -3.26 -3.13
CA PRO A 355 5.49 -3.02 -2.25
C PRO A 355 5.02 -1.56 -2.28
N GLU A 356 3.75 -1.32 -1.95
CA GLU A 356 3.09 0.01 -1.78
C GLU A 356 3.68 0.90 -0.67
N GLY A 357 4.84 0.52 -0.09
CA GLY A 357 5.67 1.40 0.74
C GLY A 357 6.71 2.20 -0.07
N VAL A 358 7.03 1.78 -1.29
CA VAL A 358 8.06 2.41 -2.12
C VAL A 358 7.52 3.69 -2.75
N THR A 359 8.21 4.80 -2.48
CA THR A 359 7.84 6.15 -2.92
C THR A 359 8.68 6.67 -4.10
N SER A 360 9.85 6.07 -4.34
CA SER A 360 10.76 6.45 -5.43
C SER A 360 11.59 5.28 -5.96
N ILE A 361 11.90 5.35 -7.26
CA ILE A 361 12.84 4.49 -7.99
C ILE A 361 13.94 5.39 -8.55
N GLY A 362 15.20 5.11 -8.20
CA GLY A 362 16.37 5.92 -8.56
C GLY A 362 16.78 5.87 -10.04
N ASP A 363 17.81 6.65 -10.37
CA ASP A 363 18.39 6.69 -11.72
C ASP A 363 19.04 5.34 -12.05
N TYR A 364 18.79 4.81 -13.26
CA TYR A 364 19.32 3.53 -13.74
C TYR A 364 19.00 2.30 -12.85
N ALA A 365 17.99 2.38 -11.99
CA ALA A 365 17.68 1.35 -10.99
C ALA A 365 17.61 -0.09 -11.55
N PHE A 366 16.97 -0.32 -12.70
CA PHE A 366 16.89 -1.61 -13.40
C PHE A 366 17.65 -1.62 -14.74
N TYR A 367 18.68 -0.78 -14.89
CA TYR A 367 19.47 -0.66 -16.11
C TYR A 367 20.05 -2.01 -16.56
N ASN A 368 19.92 -2.38 -17.84
CA ASN A 368 20.36 -3.66 -18.40
C ASN A 368 19.86 -4.91 -17.64
N CYS A 369 18.66 -4.90 -17.06
CA CYS A 369 18.00 -6.14 -16.62
C CYS A 369 17.48 -6.93 -17.85
N ARG A 370 18.34 -7.69 -18.53
CA ARG A 370 18.04 -8.31 -19.85
C ARG A 370 17.54 -9.75 -19.76
N ASN A 371 17.13 -10.23 -18.58
CA ASN A 371 16.62 -11.59 -18.42
C ASN A 371 15.36 -11.82 -19.26
N THR A 372 15.29 -12.92 -20.01
CA THR A 372 14.15 -13.21 -20.91
C THR A 372 12.84 -13.57 -20.22
N ALA A 373 12.82 -13.73 -18.89
CA ALA A 373 11.62 -13.98 -18.09
C ALA A 373 11.11 -12.73 -17.35
N LEU A 374 11.88 -11.63 -17.30
CA LEU A 374 11.44 -10.37 -16.71
C LEU A 374 10.56 -9.59 -17.71
N THR A 375 9.36 -10.10 -17.95
CA THR A 375 8.40 -9.56 -18.94
C THR A 375 7.48 -8.48 -18.39
N GLU A 376 7.37 -8.35 -17.06
CA GLU A 376 6.54 -7.36 -16.36
C GLU A 376 7.32 -6.80 -15.16
N ILE A 377 7.13 -5.51 -14.87
CA ILE A 377 7.47 -4.87 -13.60
C ILE A 377 6.29 -4.02 -13.15
N ILE A 378 5.64 -4.41 -12.05
CA ILE A 378 4.51 -3.66 -11.50
C ILE A 378 5.05 -2.52 -10.64
N ILE A 379 4.72 -1.28 -11.01
CA ILE A 379 5.03 -0.08 -10.22
C ILE A 379 3.81 0.25 -9.33
N PRO A 380 3.95 0.24 -7.99
CA PRO A 380 2.84 0.53 -7.08
C PRO A 380 2.38 2.00 -7.15
N GLN A 381 1.13 2.27 -6.76
CA GLN A 381 0.56 3.64 -6.84
C GLN A 381 1.19 4.60 -5.81
N SER A 382 1.92 4.08 -4.82
CA SER A 382 2.75 4.86 -3.92
C SER A 382 3.96 5.56 -4.56
N VAL A 383 4.40 5.15 -5.77
CA VAL A 383 5.61 5.69 -6.41
C VAL A 383 5.34 7.07 -7.02
N THR A 384 6.04 8.08 -6.50
CA THR A 384 5.93 9.49 -6.92
C THR A 384 7.10 9.97 -7.79
N SER A 385 8.13 9.15 -7.96
CA SER A 385 9.35 9.48 -8.70
C SER A 385 9.96 8.25 -9.37
N ILE A 386 10.29 8.35 -10.65
CA ILE A 386 11.01 7.35 -11.45
C ILE A 386 12.21 8.05 -12.10
N GLY A 387 13.41 7.52 -11.90
CA GLY A 387 14.66 8.11 -12.38
C GLY A 387 14.87 8.11 -13.90
N ALA A 388 15.88 8.85 -14.32
CA ALA A 388 16.44 8.77 -15.66
C ALA A 388 17.06 7.39 -15.89
N GLY A 389 16.85 6.80 -17.06
CA GLY A 389 17.36 5.47 -17.41
C GLY A 389 16.85 4.31 -16.53
N ALA A 390 15.84 4.52 -15.68
CA ALA A 390 15.46 3.56 -14.63
C ALA A 390 15.11 2.14 -15.14
N PHE A 391 14.69 1.99 -16.40
CA PHE A 391 14.47 0.71 -17.07
C PHE A 391 15.22 0.62 -18.42
N ASP A 392 16.27 1.41 -18.64
CA ASP A 392 17.06 1.39 -19.88
C ASP A 392 17.70 0.01 -20.08
N GLY A 393 17.43 -0.65 -21.21
CA GLY A 393 17.92 -1.99 -21.50
C GLY A 393 17.09 -3.15 -20.92
N CYS A 394 15.91 -2.89 -20.35
CA CYS A 394 14.92 -3.91 -19.99
C CYS A 394 14.26 -4.54 -21.24
N ARG A 395 15.07 -5.18 -22.08
CA ARG A 395 14.69 -5.67 -23.43
C ARG A 395 13.49 -6.61 -23.48
N SER A 396 13.24 -7.34 -22.40
CA SER A 396 12.21 -8.37 -22.30
C SER A 396 10.85 -7.84 -21.84
N LEU A 397 10.80 -6.65 -21.26
CA LEU A 397 9.60 -6.01 -20.70
C LEU A 397 8.55 -5.79 -21.81
N GLU A 398 7.36 -6.39 -21.68
CA GLU A 398 6.33 -6.41 -22.73
C GLU A 398 5.26 -5.33 -22.56
N GLU A 399 4.91 -5.02 -21.31
CA GLU A 399 4.02 -3.94 -20.89
C GLU A 399 4.54 -3.31 -19.58
N ILE A 400 4.30 -2.01 -19.39
CA ILE A 400 4.43 -1.34 -18.09
C ILE A 400 3.33 -0.29 -17.92
N THR A 401 2.83 -0.14 -16.68
CA THR A 401 1.90 0.92 -16.29
C THR A 401 2.62 1.95 -15.42
N ILE A 402 2.47 3.23 -15.76
CA ILE A 402 3.02 4.35 -14.97
C ILE A 402 1.93 4.80 -13.97
N PRO A 403 2.22 4.91 -12.67
CA PRO A 403 1.23 5.30 -11.67
C PRO A 403 0.81 6.77 -11.82
N GLU A 404 -0.42 7.07 -11.38
CA GLU A 404 -0.96 8.43 -11.41
C GLU A 404 -0.18 9.37 -10.48
N GLY A 405 0.00 10.62 -10.92
CA GLY A 405 0.80 11.62 -10.20
C GLY A 405 2.27 11.67 -10.59
N ILE A 406 2.80 10.70 -11.36
CA ILE A 406 4.09 10.87 -12.05
C ILE A 406 3.97 12.03 -13.04
N THR A 407 4.89 13.00 -12.96
CA THR A 407 4.81 14.25 -13.75
C THR A 407 5.74 14.30 -14.95
N THR A 408 6.69 13.36 -15.09
CA THR A 408 7.72 13.35 -16.13
C THR A 408 8.15 11.93 -16.42
N ILE A 409 8.31 11.58 -17.71
CA ILE A 409 9.12 10.42 -18.11
C ILE A 409 10.55 10.94 -18.32
N GLY A 410 11.52 10.40 -17.60
CA GLY A 410 12.90 10.88 -17.60
C GLY A 410 13.63 10.68 -18.93
N ASN A 411 14.86 11.21 -19.02
CA ASN A 411 15.75 10.86 -20.13
C ASN A 411 16.05 9.35 -20.06
N HIS A 412 16.07 8.68 -21.21
CA HIS A 412 16.37 7.24 -21.33
C HIS A 412 15.48 6.25 -20.54
N THR A 413 14.43 6.66 -19.83
CA THR A 413 13.75 5.80 -18.82
C THR A 413 13.28 4.43 -19.35
N PHE A 414 12.90 4.30 -20.64
CA PHE A 414 12.56 3.05 -21.33
C PHE A 414 13.38 2.83 -22.62
N ASN A 415 14.58 3.43 -22.70
CA ASN A 415 15.51 3.21 -23.80
C ASN A 415 15.82 1.70 -23.94
N ASN A 416 15.88 1.18 -25.17
CA ASN A 416 16.22 -0.20 -25.49
C ASN A 416 15.29 -1.25 -24.82
N CYS A 417 14.07 -0.87 -24.40
CA CYS A 417 13.01 -1.81 -24.03
C CYS A 417 12.38 -2.41 -25.30
N SER A 418 13.14 -3.26 -26.02
CA SER A 418 12.79 -3.75 -27.36
C SER A 418 11.44 -4.46 -27.43
N ASN A 419 11.05 -5.22 -26.39
CA ASN A 419 9.77 -5.93 -26.35
C ASN A 419 8.57 -5.05 -25.97
N LEU A 420 8.78 -3.83 -25.47
CA LEU A 420 7.71 -3.00 -24.89
C LEU A 420 6.67 -2.66 -25.96
N SER A 421 5.56 -3.38 -25.95
CA SER A 421 4.55 -3.36 -27.01
C SER A 421 3.45 -2.32 -26.76
N LYS A 422 3.23 -2.02 -25.47
CA LYS A 422 2.17 -1.17 -24.93
C LYS A 422 2.66 -0.47 -23.67
N ILE A 423 2.38 0.83 -23.58
CA ILE A 423 2.53 1.63 -22.37
C ILE A 423 1.37 2.63 -22.30
N THR A 424 0.81 2.81 -21.10
CA THR A 424 -0.19 3.85 -20.83
C THR A 424 0.46 4.99 -20.07
N LEU A 425 0.31 6.23 -20.57
CA LEU A 425 0.79 7.44 -19.91
C LEU A 425 -0.37 8.12 -19.16
N PRO A 426 -0.25 8.38 -17.84
CA PRO A 426 -1.28 9.09 -17.08
C PRO A 426 -1.39 10.57 -17.47
N GLU A 427 -2.55 11.17 -17.23
CA GLU A 427 -2.80 12.59 -17.57
C GLU A 427 -1.95 13.56 -16.73
N SER A 428 -1.30 13.08 -15.67
CA SER A 428 -0.34 13.84 -14.87
C SER A 428 1.00 14.12 -15.57
N ILE A 429 1.34 13.44 -16.69
CA ILE A 429 2.62 13.62 -17.38
C ILE A 429 2.68 15.01 -18.06
N THR A 430 3.72 15.77 -17.73
CA THR A 430 3.99 17.12 -18.25
C THR A 430 5.13 17.19 -19.25
N SER A 431 6.05 16.21 -19.24
CA SER A 431 7.17 16.13 -20.19
C SER A 431 7.67 14.70 -20.40
N ILE A 432 8.26 14.47 -21.58
CA ILE A 432 8.94 13.23 -21.96
C ILE A 432 10.39 13.54 -22.33
N GLY A 433 11.35 12.88 -21.68
CA GLY A 433 12.78 13.12 -21.82
C GLY A 433 13.37 12.79 -23.19
N SER A 434 14.64 13.15 -23.37
CA SER A 434 15.40 12.73 -24.55
C SER A 434 15.68 11.23 -24.48
N CYS A 435 15.59 10.55 -25.62
CA CYS A 435 15.76 9.10 -25.75
C CYS A 435 14.83 8.25 -24.86
N ALA A 436 13.74 8.82 -24.32
CA ALA A 436 12.91 8.17 -23.29
C ALA A 436 12.35 6.79 -23.68
N PHE A 437 12.04 6.57 -24.97
CA PHE A 437 11.60 5.31 -25.58
C PHE A 437 12.47 4.95 -26.80
N LEU A 438 13.73 5.39 -26.83
CA LEU A 438 14.67 5.10 -27.92
C LEU A 438 14.77 3.58 -28.12
N ALA A 439 14.55 3.07 -29.34
CA ALA A 439 14.56 1.65 -29.66
C ALA A 439 13.58 0.77 -28.84
N CYS A 440 12.39 1.28 -28.48
CA CYS A 440 11.24 0.44 -28.16
C CYS A 440 10.69 -0.21 -29.44
N GLU A 441 11.39 -1.22 -29.96
CA GLU A 441 11.16 -1.76 -31.31
C GLU A 441 9.72 -2.28 -31.53
N ASN A 442 9.11 -2.91 -30.52
CA ASN A 442 7.75 -3.45 -30.60
C ASN A 442 6.62 -2.47 -30.24
N LEU A 443 6.91 -1.25 -29.78
CA LEU A 443 5.87 -0.28 -29.38
C LEU A 443 5.07 0.16 -30.60
N THR A 444 3.80 -0.27 -30.73
CA THR A 444 3.07 -0.05 -32.00
C THR A 444 2.26 1.24 -32.06
N GLU A 445 1.76 1.71 -30.93
CA GLU A 445 1.02 2.97 -30.81
C GLU A 445 1.20 3.59 -29.42
N ILE A 446 1.07 4.91 -29.32
CA ILE A 446 1.11 5.63 -28.05
C ILE A 446 0.23 6.89 -28.09
N THR A 447 -0.46 7.16 -26.98
CA THR A 447 -1.16 8.42 -26.73
C THR A 447 -0.28 9.33 -25.87
N ILE A 448 -0.10 10.57 -26.32
CA ILE A 448 0.59 11.65 -25.61
C ILE A 448 -0.48 12.54 -24.94
N PRO A 449 -0.60 12.53 -23.59
CA PRO A 449 -1.63 13.27 -22.85
C PRO A 449 -1.68 14.79 -23.10
N GLU A 450 -2.80 15.42 -22.74
CA GLU A 450 -2.99 16.87 -22.97
C GLU A 450 -2.01 17.71 -22.11
N GLY A 451 -1.56 17.18 -20.97
CA GLY A 451 -0.56 17.81 -20.10
C GLY A 451 0.85 17.95 -20.68
N VAL A 452 1.22 17.17 -21.70
CA VAL A 452 2.63 17.07 -22.17
C VAL A 452 3.06 18.32 -22.95
N GLY A 453 3.85 19.19 -22.32
CA GLY A 453 4.37 20.42 -22.92
C GLY A 453 5.64 20.22 -23.78
N SER A 454 6.36 19.11 -23.61
CA SER A 454 7.59 18.82 -24.35
C SER A 454 7.87 17.33 -24.54
N ILE A 455 8.43 16.99 -25.71
CA ILE A 455 9.05 15.69 -25.99
C ILE A 455 10.51 15.94 -26.42
N GLY A 456 11.46 15.27 -25.76
CA GLY A 456 12.90 15.45 -25.94
C GLY A 456 13.46 14.92 -27.26
N ASN A 457 14.78 15.09 -27.45
CA ASN A 457 15.47 14.66 -28.66
C ASN A 457 15.46 13.12 -28.78
N ASN A 458 15.23 12.58 -29.98
CA ASN A 458 15.22 11.14 -30.26
C ASN A 458 14.27 10.30 -29.36
N ALA A 459 13.25 10.92 -28.75
CA ALA A 459 12.46 10.27 -27.69
C ALA A 459 11.78 8.96 -28.12
N PHE A 460 11.42 8.81 -29.40
CA PHE A 460 10.86 7.60 -30.01
C PHE A 460 11.66 7.19 -31.26
N SER A 461 12.96 7.53 -31.33
CA SER A 461 13.82 7.09 -32.43
C SER A 461 13.95 5.57 -32.44
N PHE A 462 14.02 4.95 -33.62
CA PHE A 462 14.15 3.49 -33.82
C PHE A 462 13.02 2.62 -33.24
N CYS A 463 11.86 3.19 -32.87
CA CYS A 463 10.67 2.40 -32.56
C CYS A 463 10.07 1.82 -33.86
N PHE A 464 10.66 0.75 -34.38
CA PHE A 464 10.35 0.22 -35.71
C PHE A 464 8.88 -0.21 -35.88
N GLY A 465 8.20 -0.63 -34.81
CA GLY A 465 6.77 -0.95 -34.81
C GLY A 465 5.83 0.25 -34.73
N LEU A 466 6.31 1.43 -34.34
CA LEU A 466 5.49 2.60 -34.00
C LEU A 466 4.86 3.21 -35.26
N ARG A 467 3.59 2.86 -35.51
CA ARG A 467 2.83 3.26 -36.71
C ARG A 467 1.90 4.46 -36.46
N LYS A 468 1.36 4.58 -35.25
CA LYS A 468 0.34 5.57 -34.86
C LYS A 468 0.75 6.32 -33.59
N VAL A 469 0.57 7.65 -33.57
CA VAL A 469 0.75 8.47 -32.36
C VAL A 469 -0.39 9.46 -32.22
N ASP A 470 -1.15 9.40 -31.13
CA ASP A 470 -2.16 10.39 -30.79
C ASP A 470 -1.54 11.49 -29.94
N ILE A 471 -1.65 12.76 -30.35
CA ILE A 471 -1.07 13.90 -29.64
C ILE A 471 -2.19 14.86 -29.20
N LEU A 472 -2.48 14.84 -27.90
CA LEU A 472 -3.60 15.59 -27.32
C LEU A 472 -3.22 17.04 -26.95
N ASN A 473 -1.93 17.34 -26.75
CA ASN A 473 -1.49 18.72 -26.56
C ASN A 473 -1.35 19.47 -27.91
N SER A 474 -2.11 20.54 -28.08
CA SER A 474 -2.12 21.34 -29.32
C SER A 474 -0.87 22.22 -29.55
N SER A 475 -0.12 22.51 -28.48
CA SER A 475 0.91 23.57 -28.44
C SER A 475 2.25 23.09 -27.87
N MET A 476 2.47 21.77 -27.81
CA MET A 476 3.67 21.14 -27.26
C MET A 476 4.93 21.40 -28.11
N SER A 477 6.10 21.28 -27.48
CA SER A 477 7.41 21.40 -28.12
C SER A 477 8.01 20.04 -28.47
N PHE A 478 8.69 19.96 -29.62
CA PHE A 478 9.36 18.75 -30.11
C PHE A 478 10.87 18.98 -30.17
N GLY A 479 11.66 18.01 -29.71
CA GLY A 479 13.10 17.95 -29.92
C GLY A 479 13.49 17.61 -31.38
N SER A 480 14.78 17.41 -31.61
CA SER A 480 15.27 16.85 -32.87
C SER A 480 14.93 15.36 -32.97
N ASP A 481 14.68 14.88 -34.20
CA ASP A 481 14.61 13.46 -34.55
C ASP A 481 13.58 12.61 -33.77
N VAL A 482 12.58 13.21 -33.11
CA VAL A 482 11.63 12.53 -32.19
C VAL A 482 11.12 11.17 -32.66
N PHE A 483 10.63 11.05 -33.91
CA PHE A 483 10.10 9.80 -34.47
C PHE A 483 10.96 9.23 -35.62
N LYS A 484 12.28 9.45 -35.59
CA LYS A 484 13.20 8.99 -36.65
C LYS A 484 13.29 7.46 -36.69
N PHE A 485 13.29 6.86 -37.88
CA PHE A 485 13.33 5.40 -38.07
C PHE A 485 12.16 4.64 -37.39
N THR A 486 10.97 5.23 -37.37
CA THR A 486 9.71 4.58 -36.94
C THR A 486 8.85 4.15 -38.12
N ALA A 487 7.82 3.33 -37.90
CA ALA A 487 6.82 2.98 -38.91
C ALA A 487 5.79 4.08 -39.17
N ILE A 488 5.89 5.25 -38.52
CA ILE A 488 4.85 6.31 -38.48
C ILE A 488 4.49 6.89 -39.86
N SER A 489 5.27 6.59 -40.90
CA SER A 489 4.91 6.86 -42.30
C SER A 489 3.73 6.03 -42.84
N SER A 490 3.23 5.04 -42.08
CA SER A 490 2.09 4.19 -42.45
C SER A 490 0.74 4.78 -42.02
N ASP A 491 0.55 4.97 -40.71
CA ASP A 491 -0.74 5.44 -40.15
C ASP A 491 -0.67 6.93 -39.76
N GLY A 492 0.41 7.37 -39.10
CA GLY A 492 0.72 8.79 -38.92
C GLY A 492 0.52 9.37 -37.52
N ILE A 493 0.57 10.70 -37.47
CA ILE A 493 0.32 11.50 -36.27
C ILE A 493 -1.13 11.97 -36.28
N TYR A 494 -1.84 11.72 -35.18
CA TYR A 494 -3.21 12.13 -34.95
C TYR A 494 -3.18 13.35 -34.02
N GLY A 495 -3.78 14.48 -34.41
CA GLY A 495 -3.74 15.70 -33.60
C GLY A 495 -4.71 16.78 -34.06
N PHE A 496 -4.84 17.84 -33.26
CA PHE A 496 -5.75 18.94 -33.56
C PHE A 496 -5.27 19.80 -34.75
N ASN A 497 -6.21 20.36 -35.50
CA ASN A 497 -5.90 21.28 -36.61
C ASN A 497 -5.24 22.57 -36.10
N GLY A 498 -4.18 23.02 -36.77
CA GLY A 498 -3.37 24.17 -36.37
C GLY A 498 -2.34 23.89 -35.27
N SER A 499 -2.15 22.63 -34.87
CA SER A 499 -1.24 22.24 -33.78
C SER A 499 0.24 22.28 -34.16
N THR A 500 1.09 22.30 -33.13
CA THR A 500 2.53 22.05 -33.29
C THR A 500 2.79 20.64 -33.82
N ALA A 501 1.96 19.66 -33.48
CA ALA A 501 2.03 18.29 -34.02
C ALA A 501 1.80 18.26 -35.55
N GLN A 502 0.81 19.00 -36.06
CA GLN A 502 0.59 19.16 -37.50
C GLN A 502 1.80 19.79 -38.18
N THR A 503 2.36 20.83 -37.55
CA THR A 503 3.54 21.55 -38.05
C THR A 503 4.78 20.63 -38.08
N TYR A 504 4.98 19.82 -37.04
CA TYR A 504 6.06 18.83 -36.96
C TYR A 504 5.93 17.77 -38.07
N ALA A 505 4.74 17.19 -38.25
CA ALA A 505 4.49 16.16 -39.26
C ALA A 505 4.77 16.66 -40.69
N GLN A 506 4.35 17.90 -40.99
CA GLN A 506 4.56 18.57 -42.28
C GLN A 506 6.01 19.00 -42.53
N ALA A 507 6.82 19.21 -41.48
CA ALA A 507 8.22 19.60 -41.58
C ALA A 507 9.18 18.43 -41.89
N GLN A 508 8.73 17.18 -41.78
CA GLN A 508 9.57 16.00 -42.06
C GLN A 508 9.79 15.80 -43.57
N SER A 509 10.84 15.03 -43.92
CA SER A 509 11.16 14.67 -45.30
C SER A 509 11.37 13.16 -45.45
N PRO A 510 10.41 12.40 -46.01
CA PRO A 510 9.06 12.82 -46.41
C PRO A 510 8.20 13.26 -45.21
N SER A 511 7.13 14.01 -45.48
CA SER A 511 6.16 14.44 -44.46
C SER A 511 5.42 13.22 -43.88
N ILE A 512 5.23 13.18 -42.56
CA ILE A 512 4.45 12.15 -41.89
C ILE A 512 2.95 12.37 -42.19
N PRO A 513 2.14 11.31 -42.43
CA PRO A 513 0.69 11.44 -42.54
C PRO A 513 0.10 12.11 -41.29
N PHE A 514 -0.90 12.99 -41.47
CA PHE A 514 -1.52 13.71 -40.37
C PHE A 514 -3.05 13.56 -40.38
N HIS A 515 -3.59 13.09 -39.26
CA HIS A 515 -5.00 12.81 -39.06
C HIS A 515 -5.58 13.80 -38.04
N TYR A 516 -6.73 14.38 -38.39
CA TYR A 516 -7.35 15.40 -37.53
C TYR A 516 -8.11 14.76 -36.37
N LEU A 517 -7.81 15.21 -35.15
CA LEU A 517 -8.62 14.96 -33.96
C LEU A 517 -9.60 16.12 -33.74
N TYR A 518 -10.79 15.79 -33.25
CA TYR A 518 -11.84 16.73 -32.86
C TYR A 518 -12.39 16.40 -31.48
N THR A 519 -12.78 17.45 -30.75
CA THR A 519 -13.37 17.35 -29.40
C THR A 519 -14.89 17.34 -29.48
N VAL A 520 -15.50 16.29 -28.93
CA VAL A 520 -16.93 16.24 -28.59
C VAL A 520 -17.10 16.61 -27.13
N SER A 521 -17.71 17.76 -26.88
CA SER A 521 -18.04 18.27 -25.54
C SER A 521 -19.50 17.96 -25.20
N PHE A 522 -19.82 17.82 -23.91
CA PHE A 522 -21.18 17.51 -23.46
C PHE A 522 -21.74 18.62 -22.55
N SER A 523 -22.76 19.33 -23.04
CA SER A 523 -23.50 20.32 -22.26
C SER A 523 -24.70 19.65 -21.58
N THR A 524 -24.55 19.31 -20.30
CA THR A 524 -25.51 18.47 -19.56
C THR A 524 -26.76 19.21 -19.10
N GLY A 525 -26.85 20.54 -19.28
CA GLY A 525 -28.06 21.33 -18.99
C GLY A 525 -28.57 21.24 -17.54
N GLY A 526 -27.67 20.99 -16.57
CA GLY A 526 -28.00 20.75 -15.16
C GLY A 526 -27.92 19.29 -14.71
N GLY A 527 -27.75 18.34 -15.64
CA GLY A 527 -27.47 16.95 -15.31
C GLY A 527 -26.01 16.67 -14.91
N SER A 528 -25.77 15.47 -14.38
CA SER A 528 -24.45 14.97 -13.96
C SER A 528 -23.40 15.09 -15.07
N TRP A 529 -22.16 15.39 -14.67
CA TRP A 529 -21.02 15.59 -15.57
C TRP A 529 -20.74 14.38 -16.49
N VAL A 530 -20.22 14.67 -17.69
CA VAL A 530 -19.82 13.70 -18.71
C VAL A 530 -18.50 14.18 -19.32
N SER A 531 -17.51 13.29 -19.40
CA SER A 531 -16.18 13.58 -19.99
C SER A 531 -16.28 14.02 -21.45
N LYS A 532 -15.39 14.93 -21.88
CA LYS A 532 -15.16 15.16 -23.31
C LYS A 532 -14.67 13.87 -23.97
N ILE A 533 -15.07 13.63 -25.21
CA ILE A 533 -14.52 12.56 -26.06
C ILE A 533 -13.64 13.20 -27.13
N ILE A 534 -12.46 12.64 -27.38
CA ILE A 534 -11.63 12.98 -28.53
C ILE A 534 -11.85 11.90 -29.60
N ALA A 535 -12.11 12.31 -30.83
CA ALA A 535 -12.42 11.41 -31.95
C ALA A 535 -11.66 11.82 -33.22
N VAL A 536 -11.40 10.85 -34.09
CA VAL A 536 -10.80 11.10 -35.42
C VAL A 536 -11.85 11.73 -36.35
N ALA A 537 -11.42 12.62 -37.22
CA ALA A 537 -12.25 13.24 -38.24
C ALA A 537 -12.88 12.18 -39.18
N GLY A 538 -14.20 12.02 -39.08
CA GLY A 538 -14.98 11.05 -39.84
C GLY A 538 -15.41 9.80 -39.06
N ASP A 539 -14.90 9.58 -37.84
CA ASP A 539 -15.30 8.46 -37.00
C ASP A 539 -16.65 8.69 -36.31
N LYS A 540 -17.29 7.60 -35.90
CA LYS A 540 -18.43 7.61 -34.98
C LYS A 540 -17.91 7.54 -33.54
N ILE A 541 -18.63 8.14 -32.60
CA ILE A 541 -18.38 7.97 -31.17
C ILE A 541 -19.39 6.98 -30.57
N MET A 542 -18.97 6.24 -29.54
CA MET A 542 -19.90 5.50 -28.69
C MET A 542 -20.76 6.46 -27.87
N ALA A 543 -21.98 6.04 -27.53
CA ALA A 543 -22.82 6.80 -26.61
C ALA A 543 -22.16 6.85 -25.21
N PRO A 544 -22.01 8.04 -24.59
CA PRO A 544 -21.51 8.14 -23.22
C PRO A 544 -22.55 7.60 -22.23
N ALA A 545 -22.13 7.40 -20.97
CA ALA A 545 -23.05 7.12 -19.88
C ALA A 545 -24.18 8.17 -19.83
N VAL A 546 -25.42 7.72 -19.69
CA VAL A 546 -26.60 8.59 -19.66
C VAL A 546 -26.51 9.51 -18.45
N PRO A 547 -26.51 10.85 -18.61
CA PRO A 547 -26.46 11.76 -17.49
C PRO A 547 -27.76 11.67 -16.68
N THR A 548 -27.68 12.00 -15.39
CA THR A 548 -28.82 12.03 -14.48
C THR A 548 -29.16 13.46 -14.09
N ASN A 549 -30.44 13.82 -14.01
CA ASN A 549 -30.90 15.12 -13.55
C ASN A 549 -32.17 14.91 -12.69
N SER A 550 -32.18 15.43 -11.47
CA SER A 550 -33.22 15.08 -10.50
C SER A 550 -34.59 15.60 -10.93
N GLY A 551 -35.58 14.72 -11.02
CA GLY A 551 -36.91 15.05 -11.51
C GLY A 551 -37.02 15.20 -13.03
N TYR A 552 -35.96 15.03 -13.81
CA TYR A 552 -36.04 15.09 -15.28
C TYR A 552 -35.70 13.74 -15.94
N ASN A 553 -36.42 13.42 -17.02
CA ASN A 553 -36.08 12.31 -17.90
C ASN A 553 -35.14 12.80 -19.00
N PHE A 554 -34.10 12.03 -19.29
CA PHE A 554 -33.16 12.31 -20.37
C PHE A 554 -33.80 12.02 -21.73
N GLY A 555 -33.84 13.04 -22.60
CA GLY A 555 -34.47 13.00 -23.91
C GLY A 555 -33.52 12.78 -25.09
N GLY A 556 -32.25 12.48 -24.83
CA GLY A 556 -31.19 12.30 -25.84
C GLY A 556 -30.20 13.47 -25.94
N TRP A 557 -29.18 13.27 -26.77
CA TRP A 557 -28.16 14.26 -27.12
C TRP A 557 -28.51 14.97 -28.43
N PHE A 558 -28.26 16.27 -28.51
CA PHE A 558 -28.63 17.13 -29.64
C PHE A 558 -27.46 18.01 -30.10
N LYS A 559 -27.41 18.36 -31.39
CA LYS A 559 -26.34 19.13 -32.04
C LYS A 559 -26.46 20.64 -31.82
N ASP A 560 -27.57 21.08 -31.25
CA ASP A 560 -27.95 22.47 -31.05
C ASP A 560 -28.50 22.71 -29.64
N GLU A 561 -28.27 23.90 -29.10
CA GLU A 561 -28.72 24.29 -27.75
C GLU A 561 -30.26 24.26 -27.61
N ALA A 562 -31.00 24.51 -28.69
CA ALA A 562 -32.46 24.43 -28.72
C ALA A 562 -32.99 22.99 -28.74
N CYS A 563 -32.11 21.98 -28.78
CA CYS A 563 -32.44 20.55 -28.78
C CYS A 563 -33.42 20.13 -29.89
N THR A 564 -33.18 20.61 -31.11
CA THR A 564 -34.02 20.38 -32.29
C THR A 564 -33.45 19.35 -33.27
N ILE A 565 -32.13 19.19 -33.33
CA ILE A 565 -31.42 18.25 -34.21
C ILE A 565 -30.74 17.19 -33.32
N ALA A 566 -31.29 15.99 -33.26
CA ALA A 566 -30.70 14.89 -32.49
C ALA A 566 -29.32 14.48 -33.05
N TRP A 567 -28.45 13.98 -32.17
CA TRP A 567 -27.26 13.22 -32.54
C TRP A 567 -27.57 11.72 -32.52
N ASP A 568 -27.29 11.05 -33.63
CA ASP A 568 -27.51 9.62 -33.84
C ASP A 568 -26.17 8.89 -33.78
N PHE A 569 -25.89 8.21 -32.66
CA PHE A 569 -24.62 7.49 -32.46
C PHE A 569 -24.40 6.33 -33.46
N ASP A 570 -25.46 5.81 -34.08
CA ASP A 570 -25.36 4.75 -35.09
C ASP A 570 -25.05 5.29 -36.49
N ASN A 571 -25.24 6.60 -36.76
CA ASN A 571 -25.14 7.17 -38.12
C ASN A 571 -24.29 8.44 -38.24
N ASP A 572 -24.25 9.31 -37.24
CA ASP A 572 -23.48 10.55 -37.25
C ASP A 572 -21.98 10.32 -37.05
N THR A 573 -21.18 11.17 -37.67
CA THR A 573 -19.71 11.14 -37.65
C THR A 573 -19.13 12.49 -37.25
N VAL A 574 -18.00 12.49 -36.53
CA VAL A 574 -17.38 13.71 -36.01
C VAL A 574 -16.61 14.41 -37.12
N THR A 575 -17.24 15.41 -37.74
CA THR A 575 -16.67 16.21 -38.83
C THR A 575 -16.09 17.56 -38.39
N GLY A 576 -16.09 17.83 -37.09
CA GLY A 576 -15.53 19.03 -36.46
C GLY A 576 -15.73 19.00 -34.95
N ASN A 577 -15.12 19.95 -34.23
CA ASN A 577 -15.41 20.17 -32.80
C ASN A 577 -16.90 20.48 -32.62
N ILE A 578 -17.57 19.78 -31.71
CA ILE A 578 -19.02 19.89 -31.49
C ILE A 578 -19.35 19.81 -29.99
N THR A 579 -20.36 20.56 -29.56
CA THR A 579 -20.98 20.39 -28.24
C THR A 579 -22.31 19.67 -28.44
N LEU A 580 -22.49 18.55 -27.75
CA LEU A 580 -23.76 17.84 -27.68
C LEU A 580 -24.53 18.30 -26.44
N HIS A 581 -25.78 18.71 -26.64
CA HIS A 581 -26.65 19.27 -25.61
C HIS A 581 -27.63 18.22 -25.11
N ALA A 582 -27.75 18.08 -23.78
CA ALA A 582 -28.68 17.17 -23.14
C ALA A 582 -30.09 17.75 -23.14
N ARG A 583 -31.05 17.05 -23.75
CA ARG A 583 -32.46 17.41 -23.66
C ARG A 583 -33.09 16.81 -22.41
N TRP A 584 -33.89 17.61 -21.71
CA TRP A 584 -34.61 17.19 -20.50
C TRP A 584 -36.12 17.36 -20.66
N THR A 585 -36.89 16.44 -20.09
CA THR A 585 -38.35 16.56 -19.93
C THR A 585 -38.76 16.34 -18.48
N GLN A 586 -39.67 17.16 -17.96
CA GLN A 586 -40.13 17.07 -16.58
C GLN A 586 -40.77 15.71 -16.29
N THR A 587 -40.49 15.13 -15.12
CA THR A 587 -41.07 13.86 -14.69
C THR A 587 -42.47 14.06 -14.13
N ILE A 588 -43.43 13.29 -14.62
CA ILE A 588 -44.79 13.28 -14.10
C ILE A 588 -44.75 12.75 -12.66
N VAL A 589 -45.39 13.47 -11.73
CA VAL A 589 -45.52 13.04 -10.33
C VAL A 589 -46.14 11.64 -10.26
N ASN A 590 -45.44 10.71 -9.59
CA ASN A 590 -45.86 9.32 -9.45
C ASN A 590 -45.89 8.79 -8.00
N ILE A 591 -45.52 9.60 -7.01
CA ILE A 591 -45.82 9.30 -5.59
C ILE A 591 -47.29 9.61 -5.32
N ALA A 592 -48.13 8.58 -5.25
CA ALA A 592 -49.55 8.71 -4.97
C ALA A 592 -49.87 9.03 -3.48
N ALA A 593 -49.05 8.56 -2.54
CA ALA A 593 -49.34 8.72 -1.11
C ALA A 593 -49.01 10.14 -0.61
N ILE A 594 -49.95 10.76 0.13
CA ILE A 594 -49.76 12.05 0.80
C ILE A 594 -49.41 11.81 2.30
N PRO A 595 -48.12 11.78 2.67
CA PRO A 595 -47.72 11.60 4.08
C PRO A 595 -47.96 12.87 4.92
N GLY A 596 -47.99 12.72 6.24
CA GLY A 596 -48.20 13.81 7.21
C GLY A 596 -49.66 14.23 7.42
N VAL A 597 -50.58 13.80 6.54
CA VAL A 597 -52.02 13.92 6.77
C VAL A 597 -52.54 12.59 7.32
N THR A 598 -53.03 12.61 8.57
CA THR A 598 -53.54 11.44 9.30
C THR A 598 -55.01 11.64 9.70
N ALA A 599 -55.67 10.56 10.11
CA ALA A 599 -57.04 10.63 10.60
C ALA A 599 -57.14 11.53 11.86
N PRO A 600 -58.09 12.49 11.92
CA PRO A 600 -58.34 13.32 13.09
C PRO A 600 -58.55 12.51 14.36
N ALA A 601 -57.78 12.83 15.40
CA ALA A 601 -57.98 12.33 16.74
C ALA A 601 -58.58 13.43 17.63
N ARG A 602 -59.56 13.07 18.47
CA ARG A 602 -60.21 14.01 19.40
C ARG A 602 -59.15 14.69 20.29
N GLY A 603 -59.09 16.01 20.26
CA GLY A 603 -58.11 16.79 21.03
C GLY A 603 -56.73 16.96 20.38
N ALA A 604 -56.49 16.41 19.19
CA ALA A 604 -55.27 16.67 18.43
C ALA A 604 -55.34 17.99 17.63
N VAL A 605 -54.17 18.56 17.31
CA VAL A 605 -54.04 19.77 16.48
C VAL A 605 -54.07 19.39 14.99
N PRO A 606 -54.81 20.09 14.12
CA PRO A 606 -54.82 19.80 12.69
C PRO A 606 -53.47 20.10 12.01
N ALA A 607 -53.02 19.21 11.13
CA ALA A 607 -51.83 19.44 10.29
C ALA A 607 -52.09 20.54 9.24
N THR A 608 -51.16 21.49 9.08
CA THR A 608 -51.26 22.60 8.12
C THR A 608 -50.39 22.43 6.86
N THR A 609 -49.51 21.43 6.86
CA THR A 609 -48.67 21.01 5.73
C THR A 609 -48.61 19.49 5.67
N ILE A 610 -48.31 18.95 4.50
CA ILE A 610 -47.97 17.53 4.33
C ILE A 610 -46.55 17.28 4.86
N THR A 611 -46.15 16.01 5.00
CA THR A 611 -44.72 15.67 5.02
C THR A 611 -44.18 15.81 3.59
N GLU A 612 -43.06 16.50 3.43
CA GLU A 612 -42.42 16.72 2.14
C GLU A 612 -41.97 15.42 1.47
N THR A 613 -42.22 15.28 0.16
CA THR A 613 -41.81 14.10 -0.62
C THR A 613 -40.63 14.43 -1.53
N ALA A 614 -40.08 13.43 -2.24
CA ALA A 614 -39.08 13.66 -3.27
C ALA A 614 -39.58 14.52 -4.45
N GLN A 615 -40.91 14.62 -4.65
CA GLN A 615 -41.52 15.15 -5.88
C GLN A 615 -42.37 16.41 -5.67
N TYR A 616 -42.86 16.65 -4.46
CA TYR A 616 -43.72 17.79 -4.14
C TYR A 616 -43.70 18.16 -2.65
N ILE A 617 -44.06 19.41 -2.40
CA ILE A 617 -44.48 19.94 -1.09
C ILE A 617 -45.98 20.25 -1.15
N GLY A 618 -46.61 20.54 0.00
CA GLY A 618 -48.02 20.91 0.00
C GLY A 618 -48.56 21.45 1.31
N SER A 619 -49.57 22.32 1.21
CA SER A 619 -50.33 22.84 2.34
C SER A 619 -51.60 22.03 2.56
N VAL A 620 -52.14 22.08 3.78
CA VAL A 620 -53.32 21.33 4.22
C VAL A 620 -54.27 22.29 4.94
N THR A 621 -55.55 22.22 4.60
CA THR A 621 -56.62 22.99 5.24
C THR A 621 -57.75 22.05 5.64
N TRP A 622 -58.46 22.35 6.73
CA TRP A 622 -59.46 21.44 7.31
C TRP A 622 -60.84 22.10 7.40
N SER A 623 -61.88 21.29 7.18
CA SER A 623 -63.28 21.68 7.32
C SER A 623 -64.06 20.58 8.07
N PRO A 624 -64.68 20.87 9.23
CA PRO A 624 -64.60 22.11 10.00
C PRO A 624 -63.17 22.51 10.42
N ALA A 625 -62.96 23.80 10.66
CA ALA A 625 -61.64 24.37 11.01
C ALA A 625 -61.37 24.36 12.52
N ASP A 626 -61.73 23.28 13.20
CA ASP A 626 -61.62 23.16 14.66
C ASP A 626 -60.16 22.92 15.08
N ASN A 627 -59.69 23.64 16.11
CA ASN A 627 -58.38 23.41 16.71
C ASN A 627 -58.45 23.52 18.24
N PRO A 628 -58.23 22.43 19.01
CA PRO A 628 -58.04 21.06 18.52
C PRO A 628 -59.33 20.43 17.95
N PHE A 629 -59.21 19.29 17.26
CA PHE A 629 -60.37 18.57 16.71
C PHE A 629 -61.40 18.21 17.80
N ALA A 630 -62.67 18.49 17.52
CA ALA A 630 -63.82 18.20 18.39
C ALA A 630 -64.14 16.70 18.44
N ALA A 631 -65.08 16.31 19.31
CA ALA A 631 -65.54 14.93 19.49
C ALA A 631 -66.73 14.61 18.58
N GLY A 632 -66.86 13.35 18.13
CA GLY A 632 -67.98 12.90 17.27
C GLY A 632 -68.11 13.61 15.93
N THR A 633 -67.06 14.28 15.45
CA THR A 633 -67.11 15.21 14.30
C THR A 633 -66.37 14.63 13.10
N VAL A 634 -66.99 14.75 11.92
CA VAL A 634 -66.43 14.37 10.61
C VAL A 634 -65.67 15.57 10.03
N TYR A 635 -64.47 15.31 9.50
CA TYR A 635 -63.63 16.34 8.88
C TYR A 635 -63.28 15.98 7.43
N THR A 636 -63.00 17.01 6.65
CA THR A 636 -62.40 16.93 5.32
C THR A 636 -61.10 17.73 5.31
N ALA A 637 -60.02 17.14 4.83
CA ALA A 637 -58.78 17.85 4.50
C ALA A 637 -58.77 18.22 3.02
N THR A 638 -58.46 19.47 2.71
CA THR A 638 -58.11 19.90 1.35
C THR A 638 -56.61 20.17 1.31
N VAL A 639 -55.90 19.36 0.53
CA VAL A 639 -54.45 19.44 0.32
C VAL A 639 -54.18 20.17 -1.00
N THR A 640 -53.21 21.07 -1.02
CA THR A 640 -52.72 21.72 -2.25
C THR A 640 -51.23 21.46 -2.43
N LEU A 641 -50.88 20.73 -3.49
CA LEU A 641 -49.51 20.38 -3.83
C LEU A 641 -48.86 21.40 -4.77
N THR A 642 -47.60 21.68 -4.50
CA THR A 642 -46.67 22.36 -5.41
C THR A 642 -45.57 21.36 -5.78
N PRO A 643 -45.41 20.98 -7.05
CA PRO A 643 -44.29 20.17 -7.50
C PRO A 643 -42.95 20.81 -7.15
N LYS A 644 -41.97 19.96 -6.85
CA LYS A 644 -40.56 20.35 -6.81
C LYS A 644 -40.05 20.57 -8.22
N ASP A 645 -38.89 21.22 -8.35
CA ASP A 645 -38.24 21.39 -9.64
C ASP A 645 -38.00 20.04 -10.34
N GLY A 646 -38.01 20.06 -11.68
CA GLY A 646 -38.09 18.86 -12.51
C GLY A 646 -39.47 18.19 -12.56
N TYR A 647 -40.29 18.22 -11.49
CA TYR A 647 -41.55 17.48 -11.45
C TYR A 647 -42.75 18.26 -12.00
N THR A 648 -43.72 17.54 -12.57
CA THR A 648 -44.96 18.14 -13.10
C THR A 648 -46.22 17.36 -12.72
N LEU A 649 -47.31 18.10 -12.49
CA LEU A 649 -48.66 17.55 -12.34
C LEU A 649 -49.33 17.26 -13.69
N ASN A 650 -48.80 17.81 -14.80
CA ASN A 650 -49.37 17.59 -16.12
C ASN A 650 -49.10 16.15 -16.57
N GLY A 651 -50.16 15.36 -16.75
CA GLY A 651 -50.13 13.91 -16.93
C GLY A 651 -50.56 13.11 -15.70
N VAL A 652 -50.79 13.74 -14.55
CA VAL A 652 -51.34 13.07 -13.35
C VAL A 652 -52.85 12.80 -13.54
N GLY A 653 -53.25 11.56 -13.31
CA GLY A 653 -54.63 11.10 -13.47
C GLY A 653 -55.62 11.69 -12.47
N GLU A 654 -56.91 11.59 -12.82
CA GLU A 654 -58.00 11.87 -11.88
C GLU A 654 -57.99 10.82 -10.75
N ASN A 655 -58.19 11.26 -9.51
CA ASN A 655 -58.24 10.42 -8.30
C ASN A 655 -57.02 9.51 -8.12
N PHE A 656 -55.83 10.02 -8.49
CA PHE A 656 -54.54 9.36 -8.39
C PHE A 656 -53.99 9.29 -6.96
N PHE A 657 -54.22 10.33 -6.14
CA PHE A 657 -53.60 10.44 -4.82
C PHE A 657 -54.34 9.66 -3.72
N THR A 658 -53.61 9.27 -2.68
CA THR A 658 -54.13 8.52 -1.51
C THR A 658 -53.72 9.18 -0.19
N VAL A 659 -54.59 9.12 0.82
CA VAL A 659 -54.39 9.75 2.13
C VAL A 659 -54.71 8.75 3.24
N ALA A 660 -53.80 8.61 4.21
CA ALA A 660 -53.89 7.56 5.23
C ALA A 660 -55.05 7.79 6.21
N GLY A 661 -55.96 6.81 6.30
CA GLY A 661 -57.13 6.85 7.18
C GLY A 661 -58.32 7.66 6.65
N ALA A 662 -58.24 8.18 5.42
CA ALA A 662 -59.39 8.79 4.75
C ALA A 662 -60.39 7.74 4.26
N THR A 663 -61.69 8.03 4.36
CA THR A 663 -62.79 7.21 3.82
C THR A 663 -63.14 7.56 2.38
N SER A 664 -62.70 8.72 1.90
CA SER A 664 -62.76 9.13 0.50
C SER A 664 -61.58 10.04 0.16
N VAL A 665 -61.05 9.93 -1.06
CA VAL A 665 -60.01 10.82 -1.60
C VAL A 665 -60.36 11.12 -3.06
N SER A 666 -60.20 12.37 -3.49
CA SER A 666 -60.42 12.76 -4.90
C SER A 666 -59.51 13.92 -5.33
N ASN A 667 -59.13 13.92 -6.61
CA ASN A 667 -58.42 15.02 -7.27
C ASN A 667 -58.81 15.07 -8.75
N ALA A 668 -58.90 16.28 -9.33
CA ALA A 668 -59.05 16.41 -10.77
C ALA A 668 -57.76 15.99 -11.50
N ALA A 669 -57.87 15.53 -12.74
CA ALA A 669 -56.71 15.28 -13.60
C ALA A 669 -55.88 16.58 -13.78
N ASN A 670 -54.56 16.44 -13.84
CA ASN A 670 -53.57 17.53 -13.89
C ASN A 670 -53.61 18.52 -12.69
N SER A 671 -54.33 18.21 -11.61
CA SER A 671 -54.50 19.09 -10.45
C SER A 671 -53.69 18.63 -9.24
N GLY A 672 -53.05 19.60 -8.58
CA GLY A 672 -52.42 19.41 -7.27
C GLY A 672 -53.40 19.58 -6.09
N VAL A 673 -54.70 19.77 -6.33
CA VAL A 673 -55.71 19.91 -5.27
C VAL A 673 -56.39 18.58 -5.00
N ILE A 674 -56.22 18.06 -3.78
CA ILE A 674 -56.79 16.79 -3.31
C ILE A 674 -57.76 17.06 -2.17
N THR A 675 -58.94 16.44 -2.21
CA THR A 675 -59.93 16.47 -1.13
C THR A 675 -60.01 15.09 -0.48
N ALA A 676 -59.85 15.00 0.85
CA ALA A 676 -59.85 13.76 1.59
C ALA A 676 -60.82 13.82 2.79
N GLY A 677 -61.86 12.99 2.78
CA GLY A 677 -62.85 12.88 3.86
C GLY A 677 -62.43 11.82 4.89
N PHE A 678 -62.73 12.06 6.16
CA PHE A 678 -62.33 11.20 7.29
C PHE A 678 -63.52 10.68 8.10
N PRO A 679 -63.38 9.57 8.86
CA PRO A 679 -64.42 9.12 9.79
C PRO A 679 -64.59 10.10 10.96
N ALA A 680 -65.67 9.93 11.73
CA ALA A 680 -65.94 10.76 12.89
C ALA A 680 -64.98 10.48 14.06
N THR A 681 -64.56 11.53 14.77
CA THR A 681 -63.70 11.44 15.98
C THR A 681 -64.39 10.74 17.16
N GLU A 682 -63.61 10.22 18.11
CA GLU A 682 -64.12 9.50 19.28
C GLU A 682 -65.11 10.30 20.16
N ALA A 683 -65.98 9.56 20.86
CA ALA A 683 -66.98 10.10 21.80
C ALA A 683 -66.41 10.38 23.22
N ALA A 684 -67.27 10.85 24.13
CA ALA A 684 -66.91 11.15 25.52
C ALA A 684 -67.50 10.13 26.53
N PRO A 685 -66.77 9.79 27.63
CA PRO A 685 -67.18 8.78 28.60
C PRO A 685 -68.20 9.28 29.66
N VAL A 686 -68.77 8.34 30.43
CA VAL A 686 -69.94 8.52 31.33
C VAL A 686 -69.56 8.33 32.82
N PRO A 687 -70.12 9.10 33.78
CA PRO A 687 -69.73 9.07 35.21
C PRO A 687 -70.35 7.95 36.07
N THR A 688 -69.78 7.73 37.27
CA THR A 688 -70.13 6.65 38.24
C THR A 688 -70.20 7.12 39.71
N TYR A 689 -70.89 6.36 40.58
CA TYR A 689 -71.20 6.66 41.99
C TYR A 689 -71.00 5.45 42.93
N ALA A 690 -70.76 5.67 44.22
CA ALA A 690 -70.33 4.63 45.18
C ALA A 690 -71.47 3.87 45.91
N LEU A 691 -71.34 2.55 46.03
CA LEU A 691 -72.21 1.64 46.78
C LEU A 691 -71.46 0.92 47.92
N THR A 692 -72.10 0.74 49.08
CA THR A 692 -71.62 -0.10 50.20
C THR A 692 -72.63 -1.19 50.58
N ILE A 693 -72.18 -2.43 50.76
CA ILE A 693 -73.04 -3.62 51.03
C ILE A 693 -72.59 -4.33 52.32
N THR A 694 -73.52 -4.67 53.22
CA THR A 694 -73.22 -5.25 54.56
C THR A 694 -74.27 -6.27 55.05
N ALA A 695 -73.91 -7.13 56.01
CA ALA A 695 -74.82 -8.08 56.68
C ALA A 695 -74.71 -7.98 58.21
N GLU A 696 -75.74 -8.46 58.92
CA GLU A 696 -75.76 -8.56 60.38
C GLU A 696 -75.18 -9.89 60.90
N THR A 697 -74.77 -9.88 62.17
CA THR A 697 -74.17 -11.03 62.87
C THR A 697 -75.06 -12.28 62.74
N GLY A 698 -74.50 -13.35 62.17
CA GLY A 698 -75.25 -14.56 61.80
C GLY A 698 -75.44 -14.76 60.30
N GLY A 699 -74.96 -13.84 59.45
CA GLY A 699 -74.89 -14.01 58.00
C GLY A 699 -73.73 -13.29 57.35
N SER A 700 -73.57 -13.52 56.05
CA SER A 700 -72.54 -12.92 55.20
C SER A 700 -73.12 -12.49 53.85
N ILE A 701 -72.46 -11.53 53.19
CA ILE A 701 -72.73 -11.19 51.80
C ILE A 701 -71.97 -12.17 50.91
N THR A 702 -72.71 -12.88 50.06
CA THR A 702 -72.19 -13.94 49.17
C THR A 702 -72.32 -13.58 47.69
N ARG A 703 -73.08 -12.54 47.35
CA ARG A 703 -73.10 -11.94 46.02
C ARG A 703 -73.38 -10.44 46.11
N GLY A 704 -72.81 -9.66 45.19
CA GLY A 704 -72.78 -8.20 45.23
C GLY A 704 -71.58 -7.67 46.03
N SER A 705 -70.92 -6.64 45.51
CA SER A 705 -69.75 -6.00 46.13
C SER A 705 -69.89 -4.48 46.24
N SER A 706 -69.30 -3.91 47.29
CA SER A 706 -69.12 -2.46 47.42
C SER A 706 -68.18 -1.93 46.31
N GLY A 707 -68.46 -0.78 45.71
CA GLY A 707 -67.70 -0.24 44.58
C GLY A 707 -68.36 0.95 43.90
N ASN A 708 -67.74 1.47 42.83
CA ASN A 708 -68.31 2.53 41.99
C ASN A 708 -69.06 1.93 40.79
N TYR A 709 -70.29 2.38 40.57
CA TYR A 709 -71.20 1.90 39.52
C TYR A 709 -71.86 3.07 38.79
N ALA A 710 -72.25 2.90 37.52
CA ALA A 710 -73.02 3.93 36.81
C ALA A 710 -74.42 4.07 37.42
N ALA A 711 -75.02 5.27 37.32
CA ALA A 711 -76.41 5.44 37.73
C ALA A 711 -77.33 4.55 36.88
N GLY A 712 -78.27 3.87 37.52
CA GLY A 712 -79.15 2.89 36.88
C GLY A 712 -78.56 1.48 36.72
N THR A 713 -77.30 1.22 37.10
CA THR A 713 -76.77 -0.15 37.13
C THR A 713 -77.59 -1.02 38.08
N VAL A 714 -78.05 -2.18 37.59
CA VAL A 714 -78.75 -3.18 38.40
C VAL A 714 -77.71 -4.19 38.91
N ILE A 715 -77.67 -4.41 40.22
CA ILE A 715 -76.65 -5.18 40.92
C ILE A 715 -77.33 -6.34 41.64
N ASP A 716 -76.93 -7.57 41.32
CA ASP A 716 -77.38 -8.76 42.04
C ASP A 716 -76.73 -8.82 43.42
N ILE A 717 -77.55 -8.93 44.47
CA ILE A 717 -77.11 -9.04 45.86
C ILE A 717 -77.67 -10.32 46.50
N THR A 718 -76.83 -11.01 47.26
CA THR A 718 -77.23 -12.21 48.01
C THR A 718 -76.59 -12.20 49.39
N ALA A 719 -77.42 -12.44 50.40
CA ALA A 719 -77.00 -12.68 51.78
C ALA A 719 -77.27 -14.14 52.13
N THR A 720 -76.24 -14.84 52.59
CA THR A 720 -76.35 -16.21 53.08
C THR A 720 -76.33 -16.21 54.60
N ALA A 721 -77.17 -17.06 55.17
CA ALA A 721 -77.22 -17.26 56.60
C ALA A 721 -76.19 -18.31 57.03
N SER A 722 -75.51 -18.07 58.15
CA SER A 722 -74.62 -19.07 58.76
C SER A 722 -75.39 -20.32 59.16
N ALA A 723 -74.70 -21.45 59.36
CA ALA A 723 -75.34 -22.65 59.91
C ALA A 723 -76.00 -22.32 61.26
N ASN A 724 -77.29 -22.65 61.40
CA ASN A 724 -78.17 -22.10 62.42
C ASN A 724 -78.49 -20.60 62.27
N TYR A 725 -78.80 -20.12 61.07
CA TYR A 725 -79.49 -18.85 60.76
C TYR A 725 -80.32 -18.95 59.46
N SER A 726 -81.21 -17.99 59.22
CA SER A 726 -82.14 -17.83 58.10
C SER A 726 -82.42 -16.34 57.90
N PHE A 727 -82.63 -15.89 56.68
CA PHE A 727 -82.70 -14.47 56.33
C PHE A 727 -84.06 -13.84 56.69
N ASN A 728 -84.06 -12.52 56.99
CA ASN A 728 -85.24 -11.71 57.30
C ASN A 728 -85.53 -10.69 56.19
N LYS A 729 -84.69 -9.64 56.04
CA LYS A 729 -84.87 -8.60 55.00
C LYS A 729 -83.60 -7.79 54.71
N TRP A 730 -83.63 -7.07 53.59
CA TRP A 730 -82.72 -5.99 53.22
C TRP A 730 -83.26 -4.60 53.63
N THR A 731 -82.36 -3.63 53.75
CA THR A 731 -82.65 -2.21 53.96
C THR A 731 -81.63 -1.33 53.22
N SER A 732 -81.99 -0.10 52.84
CA SER A 732 -81.07 0.91 52.28
C SER A 732 -81.19 2.26 52.98
N THR A 733 -80.13 3.06 52.94
CA THR A 733 -80.07 4.40 53.57
C THR A 733 -79.62 5.54 52.64
N GLY A 734 -79.41 5.26 51.35
CA GLY A 734 -79.05 6.26 50.32
C GLY A 734 -79.92 6.21 49.07
N GLY A 735 -81.17 5.75 49.20
CA GLY A 735 -82.07 5.51 48.08
C GLY A 735 -81.81 4.17 47.38
N GLY A 736 -82.06 4.14 46.07
CA GLY A 736 -82.09 2.92 45.24
C GLY A 736 -83.28 2.01 45.54
N THR A 737 -83.53 1.04 44.66
CA THR A 737 -84.68 0.12 44.75
C THR A 737 -84.24 -1.34 44.73
N PHE A 738 -84.75 -2.13 45.67
CA PHE A 738 -84.61 -3.59 45.65
C PHE A 738 -85.71 -4.24 44.80
N GLY A 739 -85.40 -5.28 44.04
CA GLY A 739 -86.40 -6.09 43.35
C GLY A 739 -87.37 -6.80 44.30
N ASN A 740 -86.85 -7.38 45.38
CA ASN A 740 -87.63 -7.89 46.52
C ASN A 740 -86.78 -7.86 47.81
N ALA A 741 -86.99 -6.85 48.66
CA ALA A 741 -86.22 -6.68 49.90
C ALA A 741 -86.39 -7.81 50.92
N ASN A 742 -87.42 -8.65 50.83
CA ASN A 742 -87.64 -9.77 51.76
C ASN A 742 -87.04 -11.10 51.24
N SER A 743 -86.44 -11.11 50.05
CA SER A 743 -85.70 -12.26 49.53
C SER A 743 -84.23 -12.17 49.94
N ASN A 744 -83.63 -13.28 50.35
CA ASN A 744 -82.20 -13.32 50.69
C ASN A 744 -81.29 -13.08 49.46
N SER A 745 -81.83 -13.33 48.26
CA SER A 745 -81.24 -12.94 46.97
C SER A 745 -82.19 -12.02 46.22
N THR A 746 -81.73 -10.82 45.83
CA THR A 746 -82.51 -9.81 45.10
C THR A 746 -81.59 -9.00 44.19
N THR A 747 -82.16 -8.22 43.27
CA THR A 747 -81.44 -7.09 42.67
C THR A 747 -81.51 -5.85 43.57
N PHE A 748 -80.58 -4.93 43.40
CA PHE A 748 -80.63 -3.53 43.85
C PHE A 748 -80.24 -2.61 42.67
N THR A 749 -81.05 -1.58 42.41
CA THR A 749 -80.80 -0.62 41.31
C THR A 749 -80.12 0.64 41.84
N MET A 750 -78.97 0.97 41.27
CA MET A 750 -78.10 2.05 41.74
C MET A 750 -78.71 3.45 41.46
N PRO A 751 -78.90 4.32 42.47
CA PRO A 751 -79.34 5.69 42.25
C PRO A 751 -78.22 6.57 41.67
N ALA A 752 -78.57 7.78 41.22
CA ALA A 752 -77.60 8.84 40.89
C ALA A 752 -77.08 9.51 42.18
N GLY A 753 -76.35 8.75 43.01
CA GLY A 753 -75.85 9.18 44.30
C GLY A 753 -75.21 8.03 45.09
N VAL A 754 -74.66 8.32 46.27
CA VAL A 754 -74.03 7.31 47.12
C VAL A 754 -75.10 6.51 47.89
N ALA A 755 -74.97 5.17 47.90
CA ALA A 755 -75.91 4.28 48.57
C ALA A 755 -75.24 3.27 49.50
N THR A 756 -75.96 2.88 50.55
CA THR A 756 -75.56 1.82 51.50
C THR A 756 -76.73 0.89 51.75
N ILE A 757 -76.47 -0.43 51.78
CA ILE A 757 -77.46 -1.49 51.95
C ILE A 757 -77.05 -2.55 52.97
N LYS A 758 -78.04 -3.15 53.68
CA LYS A 758 -77.81 -4.07 54.82
C LYS A 758 -78.82 -5.22 54.92
N ALA A 759 -78.37 -6.44 55.26
CA ALA A 759 -79.18 -7.66 55.49
C ALA A 759 -79.31 -8.11 56.97
N SER A 760 -80.46 -8.66 57.37
CA SER A 760 -80.80 -9.14 58.75
C SER A 760 -81.21 -10.64 58.81
N LEU A 761 -80.95 -11.38 59.93
CA LEU A 761 -81.05 -12.86 60.00
C LEU A 761 -81.52 -13.49 61.37
N THR A 762 -81.90 -14.79 61.42
CA THR A 762 -82.58 -15.54 62.54
C THR A 762 -82.43 -17.10 62.50
N TYR A 763 -82.25 -17.85 63.60
CA TYR A 763 -81.66 -19.23 63.72
C TYR A 763 -82.25 -20.49 62.95
N ASN A 764 -81.52 -21.21 62.03
CA ASN A 764 -81.89 -22.50 61.31
C ASN A 764 -80.77 -23.33 60.52
N GLY A 765 -80.84 -24.68 60.37
CA GLY A 765 -80.33 -25.50 59.18
C GLY A 765 -79.10 -26.51 59.26
N GLY A 766 -79.04 -27.60 58.43
CA GLY A 766 -77.84 -28.48 58.16
C GLY A 766 -77.91 -29.75 57.21
N GLY A 767 -76.87 -30.03 56.37
CA GLY A 767 -76.58 -31.28 55.54
C GLY A 767 -76.28 -31.12 53.99
N GLY A 768 -75.38 -31.89 53.29
CA GLY A 768 -75.14 -31.76 51.78
C GLY A 768 -73.95 -32.49 51.02
N SER A 769 -73.76 -32.21 49.68
CA SER A 769 -72.80 -32.72 48.60
C SER A 769 -73.02 -31.98 47.20
N ASP A 770 -72.48 -32.14 45.93
CA ASP A 770 -71.27 -32.52 45.06
C ASP A 770 -71.70 -32.30 43.52
N ARG A 771 -71.06 -32.30 42.28
CA ARG A 771 -69.75 -32.33 41.47
C ARG A 771 -70.06 -32.20 39.90
N ASP A 772 -69.25 -32.28 38.79
CA ASP A 772 -67.90 -31.93 38.18
C ASP A 772 -67.92 -32.36 36.63
N GLY A 773 -67.21 -31.98 35.51
CA GLY A 773 -66.36 -30.84 34.96
C GLY A 773 -65.61 -31.12 33.57
N GLY A 774 -65.52 -30.21 32.53
CA GLY A 774 -64.67 -30.27 31.25
C GLY A 774 -65.35 -29.80 29.89
N SER A 775 -64.80 -29.65 28.63
CA SER A 775 -63.47 -29.36 27.93
C SER A 775 -63.61 -29.12 26.35
N GLY A 776 -62.60 -28.66 25.52
CA GLY A 776 -62.68 -28.51 23.99
C GLY A 776 -61.53 -27.77 23.17
N SER A 777 -61.48 -27.76 21.79
CA SER A 777 -60.46 -27.07 20.87
C SER A 777 -60.73 -27.02 19.28
N SER A 778 -59.99 -26.26 18.41
CA SER A 778 -60.08 -26.15 16.87
C SER A 778 -58.96 -25.34 16.09
N GLY A 779 -59.02 -25.12 14.72
CA GLY A 779 -58.18 -24.13 13.92
C GLY A 779 -58.18 -24.17 12.33
N GLY A 780 -57.65 -23.14 11.60
CA GLY A 780 -57.10 -23.22 10.18
C GLY A 780 -57.40 -22.15 9.04
N SER A 781 -56.35 -21.73 8.28
CA SER A 781 -56.23 -21.24 6.85
C SER A 781 -56.41 -19.74 6.35
N THR A 782 -55.75 -19.40 5.20
CA THR A 782 -55.53 -18.06 4.49
C THR A 782 -55.47 -18.26 2.93
N PRO A 783 -55.00 -17.39 1.94
CA PRO A 783 -54.25 -16.08 1.84
C PRO A 783 -55.04 -14.99 1.01
N PRO A 784 -54.63 -14.15 -0.04
CA PRO A 784 -53.41 -13.88 -0.88
C PRO A 784 -52.99 -12.35 -1.03
N ALA A 785 -52.21 -11.93 -2.08
CA ALA A 785 -51.65 -10.55 -2.30
C ALA A 785 -51.24 -10.17 -3.78
N PRO A 786 -50.79 -8.92 -4.11
CA PRO A 786 -50.32 -8.45 -5.45
C PRO A 786 -48.78 -8.17 -5.62
N VAL A 787 -48.34 -7.57 -6.75
CA VAL A 787 -46.99 -7.74 -7.40
C VAL A 787 -46.12 -6.44 -7.48
N LYS A 788 -44.84 -6.55 -7.93
CA LYS A 788 -43.72 -5.59 -7.77
C LYS A 788 -42.81 -5.44 -9.03
N HIS A 789 -42.02 -4.35 -9.13
CA HIS A 789 -40.97 -4.08 -10.16
C HIS A 789 -39.56 -4.58 -9.79
N THR A 790 -38.67 -4.75 -10.79
CA THR A 790 -37.28 -5.24 -10.64
C THR A 790 -36.23 -4.34 -11.34
N SER A 791 -35.01 -4.35 -10.79
CA SER A 791 -33.77 -3.83 -11.40
C SER A 791 -32.70 -4.92 -11.35
N THR A 792 -31.83 -5.00 -12.36
CA THR A 792 -30.78 -6.04 -12.47
C THR A 792 -29.43 -5.53 -11.97
N TYR A 793 -28.82 -6.28 -11.05
CA TYR A 793 -27.43 -6.09 -10.58
C TYR A 793 -26.62 -7.36 -10.87
N THR A 794 -25.30 -7.24 -10.93
CA THR A 794 -24.36 -8.36 -11.14
C THR A 794 -23.22 -8.32 -10.13
N ALA A 795 -22.81 -9.50 -9.66
CA ALA A 795 -21.59 -9.69 -8.88
C ALA A 795 -20.47 -10.21 -9.77
N VAL A 796 -19.22 -9.93 -9.40
CA VAL A 796 -18.03 -10.42 -10.09
C VAL A 796 -17.43 -11.57 -9.29
N VAL A 797 -17.10 -12.67 -9.97
CA VAL A 797 -16.36 -13.80 -9.44
C VAL A 797 -14.93 -13.72 -9.93
N THR A 798 -13.97 -13.64 -9.02
CA THR A 798 -12.52 -13.66 -9.30
C THR A 798 -11.86 -14.85 -8.60
N GLY A 799 -10.85 -15.45 -9.23
CA GLY A 799 -10.11 -16.57 -8.64
C GLY A 799 -9.33 -17.37 -9.68
N THR A 800 -8.86 -18.56 -9.29
CA THR A 800 -8.22 -19.52 -10.20
C THR A 800 -8.92 -20.88 -10.17
N ASP A 801 -9.06 -21.49 -11.35
CA ASP A 801 -9.58 -22.87 -11.46
C ASP A 801 -8.50 -23.92 -11.11
N THR A 802 -8.89 -25.21 -11.11
CA THR A 802 -8.02 -26.35 -10.80
C THR A 802 -6.84 -26.54 -11.76
N ALA A 803 -6.78 -25.80 -12.88
CA ALA A 803 -5.69 -25.80 -13.85
C ALA A 803 -4.88 -24.48 -13.83
N GLY A 804 -5.21 -23.54 -12.93
CA GLY A 804 -4.54 -22.25 -12.81
C GLY A 804 -5.06 -21.15 -13.74
N ASN A 805 -6.17 -21.37 -14.45
CA ASN A 805 -6.75 -20.34 -15.31
C ASN A 805 -7.44 -19.27 -14.46
N ILE A 806 -7.29 -17.99 -14.84
CA ILE A 806 -8.01 -16.88 -14.21
C ILE A 806 -9.51 -17.02 -14.51
N LEU A 807 -10.33 -16.98 -13.46
CA LEU A 807 -11.77 -16.90 -13.54
C LEU A 807 -12.20 -15.43 -13.44
N GLU A 808 -12.89 -14.94 -14.47
CA GLU A 808 -13.65 -13.69 -14.43
C GLU A 808 -15.07 -13.97 -14.95
N ILE A 809 -16.01 -14.17 -14.02
CA ILE A 809 -17.40 -14.56 -14.33
C ILE A 809 -18.35 -13.57 -13.66
N THR A 810 -19.43 -13.19 -14.34
CA THR A 810 -20.50 -12.37 -13.74
C THR A 810 -21.72 -13.22 -13.36
N LEU A 811 -22.22 -13.02 -12.13
CA LEU A 811 -23.41 -13.70 -11.61
C LEU A 811 -24.57 -12.69 -11.42
N PRO A 812 -25.82 -13.05 -11.79
CA PRO A 812 -26.97 -12.19 -11.59
C PRO A 812 -27.36 -12.11 -10.10
N VAL A 813 -27.64 -10.90 -9.61
CA VAL A 813 -28.04 -10.64 -8.23
C VAL A 813 -29.54 -10.34 -8.17
N THR A 814 -30.28 -11.12 -7.38
CA THR A 814 -31.73 -10.97 -7.19
C THR A 814 -32.00 -10.04 -6.02
N VAL A 815 -32.42 -8.79 -6.28
CA VAL A 815 -32.63 -7.78 -5.23
C VAL A 815 -34.11 -7.65 -4.83
N ASN A 816 -34.41 -7.84 -3.55
CA ASN A 816 -35.72 -7.61 -2.95
C ASN A 816 -35.76 -6.35 -2.08
N THR A 817 -35.94 -5.20 -2.73
CA THR A 817 -36.11 -3.87 -2.11
C THR A 817 -37.28 -3.70 -1.10
N ASN A 818 -38.07 -4.75 -0.80
CA ASN A 818 -39.11 -4.70 0.25
C ASN A 818 -38.57 -5.21 1.59
N THR A 819 -37.54 -6.05 1.56
CA THR A 819 -36.93 -6.71 2.72
C THR A 819 -35.50 -6.24 2.96
N GLY A 820 -35.01 -5.26 2.20
CA GLY A 820 -33.63 -4.79 2.29
C GLY A 820 -32.59 -5.83 1.86
N SER A 821 -32.99 -6.87 1.10
CA SER A 821 -32.13 -8.03 0.85
C SER A 821 -31.80 -8.28 -0.62
N ALA A 822 -30.67 -8.95 -0.86
CA ALA A 822 -30.22 -9.42 -2.17
C ALA A 822 -29.70 -10.86 -2.07
N ALA A 823 -29.92 -11.66 -3.12
CA ALA A 823 -29.51 -13.06 -3.17
C ALA A 823 -28.75 -13.41 -4.46
N ILE A 824 -27.77 -14.32 -4.34
CA ILE A 824 -27.03 -14.92 -5.46
C ILE A 824 -27.13 -16.43 -5.37
N ASP A 825 -27.48 -17.09 -6.47
CA ASP A 825 -27.50 -18.55 -6.60
C ASP A 825 -26.38 -19.01 -7.54
N ILE A 826 -25.37 -19.71 -6.99
CA ILE A 826 -24.26 -20.26 -7.79
C ILE A 826 -24.75 -21.42 -8.69
N GLY A 827 -25.83 -22.09 -8.28
CA GLY A 827 -26.45 -23.18 -9.01
C GLY A 827 -25.61 -24.46 -9.08
N SER A 828 -26.23 -25.54 -9.58
CA SER A 828 -25.59 -26.85 -9.75
C SER A 828 -24.83 -27.01 -11.08
N GLY A 829 -24.84 -25.98 -11.94
CA GLY A 829 -24.24 -26.02 -13.28
C GLY A 829 -22.85 -25.38 -13.39
N GLN A 830 -22.43 -24.53 -12.44
CA GLN A 830 -21.16 -23.78 -12.50
C GLN A 830 -20.04 -24.44 -11.69
N GLY A 831 -19.80 -25.75 -11.92
CA GLY A 831 -18.88 -26.57 -11.12
C GLY A 831 -17.51 -25.95 -10.85
N ASN A 832 -16.89 -25.38 -11.88
CA ASN A 832 -15.53 -24.84 -11.84
C ASN A 832 -15.29 -23.68 -10.85
N ILE A 833 -16.33 -23.06 -10.27
CA ILE A 833 -16.13 -21.98 -9.28
C ILE A 833 -15.60 -22.53 -7.93
N VAL A 834 -15.91 -23.78 -7.56
CA VAL A 834 -15.51 -24.34 -6.25
C VAL A 834 -15.07 -25.82 -6.30
N THR A 835 -15.18 -26.55 -7.41
CA THR A 835 -14.67 -27.94 -7.46
C THR A 835 -13.15 -28.02 -7.56
N GLY A 836 -12.48 -28.50 -6.51
CA GLY A 836 -11.14 -29.11 -6.61
C GLY A 836 -9.98 -28.37 -5.95
N GLY A 837 -10.22 -27.48 -4.98
CA GLY A 837 -9.16 -26.90 -4.15
C GLY A 837 -8.69 -25.49 -4.53
N GLY A 838 -9.30 -24.87 -5.56
CA GLY A 838 -9.08 -23.46 -5.87
C GLY A 838 -9.68 -22.51 -4.83
N ASN A 839 -9.17 -21.27 -4.78
CA ASN A 839 -9.75 -20.19 -4.00
C ASN A 839 -10.47 -19.21 -4.93
N ALA A 840 -11.69 -18.82 -4.56
CA ALA A 840 -12.51 -17.89 -5.33
C ALA A 840 -13.15 -16.83 -4.42
N ALA A 841 -13.36 -15.63 -4.97
CA ALA A 841 -14.03 -14.52 -4.31
C ALA A 841 -15.22 -14.04 -5.17
N ILE A 842 -16.41 -13.98 -4.56
CA ILE A 842 -17.62 -13.42 -5.17
C ILE A 842 -17.85 -12.05 -4.54
N THR A 843 -17.76 -10.99 -5.34
CA THR A 843 -17.85 -9.60 -4.86
C THR A 843 -19.09 -8.91 -5.41
N ILE A 844 -19.95 -8.44 -4.50
CA ILE A 844 -21.14 -7.63 -4.82
C ILE A 844 -20.80 -6.15 -4.62
N PRO A 845 -21.00 -5.26 -5.62
CA PRO A 845 -20.91 -3.83 -5.41
C PRO A 845 -22.02 -3.34 -4.47
N SER A 846 -21.78 -2.25 -3.73
CA SER A 846 -22.75 -1.71 -2.76
C SER A 846 -24.10 -1.39 -3.42
N ILE A 847 -25.18 -2.07 -2.99
CA ILE A 847 -26.52 -1.88 -3.54
C ILE A 847 -27.34 -0.92 -2.65
N PRO A 848 -27.83 0.23 -3.17
CA PRO A 848 -28.59 1.19 -2.37
C PRO A 848 -29.85 0.59 -1.75
N GLY A 849 -29.96 0.70 -0.42
CA GLY A 849 -31.11 0.16 0.32
C GLY A 849 -31.08 -1.36 0.51
N VAL A 850 -29.94 -2.01 0.30
CA VAL A 850 -29.70 -3.41 0.69
C VAL A 850 -28.72 -3.48 1.84
N THR A 851 -29.09 -4.26 2.85
CA THR A 851 -28.36 -4.52 4.09
C THR A 851 -28.08 -6.01 4.29
N ASP A 852 -28.81 -6.88 3.58
CA ASP A 852 -28.85 -8.32 3.83
C ASP A 852 -28.52 -9.11 2.56
N TYR A 853 -27.43 -9.87 2.59
CA TYR A 853 -26.89 -10.56 1.41
C TYR A 853 -26.85 -12.08 1.64
N THR A 854 -27.63 -12.81 0.86
CA THR A 854 -27.68 -14.28 0.89
C THR A 854 -26.91 -14.89 -0.29
N LEU A 855 -26.02 -15.84 0.01
CA LEU A 855 -25.35 -16.67 -0.98
C LEU A 855 -25.92 -18.09 -0.92
N ASP A 856 -26.68 -18.47 -1.96
CA ASP A 856 -27.25 -19.80 -2.16
C ASP A 856 -26.25 -20.70 -2.89
N ILE A 857 -25.84 -21.77 -2.20
CA ILE A 857 -24.78 -22.69 -2.59
C ILE A 857 -25.34 -24.14 -2.53
N PRO A 858 -25.09 -25.00 -3.53
CA PRO A 858 -25.25 -26.44 -3.37
C PRO A 858 -24.37 -27.01 -2.25
N VAL A 859 -24.96 -27.76 -1.31
CA VAL A 859 -24.27 -28.30 -0.10
C VAL A 859 -22.98 -29.08 -0.43
N ALA A 860 -22.89 -29.69 -1.61
CA ALA A 860 -21.71 -30.43 -2.07
C ALA A 860 -20.42 -29.59 -2.10
N TYR A 861 -20.48 -28.28 -2.37
CA TYR A 861 -19.30 -27.40 -2.39
C TYR A 861 -18.73 -27.10 -0.99
N LEU A 862 -19.50 -27.37 0.08
CA LEU A 862 -19.11 -27.17 1.48
C LEU A 862 -19.01 -28.50 2.25
N SER A 863 -18.99 -29.63 1.55
CA SER A 863 -18.95 -30.98 2.12
C SER A 863 -17.75 -31.81 1.65
N MET A 864 -16.70 -31.17 1.14
CA MET A 864 -15.52 -31.85 0.60
C MET A 864 -14.61 -32.38 1.72
N SER A 865 -14.29 -33.67 1.69
CA SER A 865 -13.39 -34.28 2.68
C SER A 865 -11.92 -33.96 2.36
N GLY A 866 -11.38 -32.89 2.93
CA GLY A 866 -9.96 -32.54 2.81
C GLY A 866 -9.59 -31.10 3.18
N GLY A 867 -10.54 -30.17 3.15
CA GLY A 867 -10.31 -28.75 3.49
C GLY A 867 -9.51 -27.95 2.44
N GLU A 868 -9.23 -28.52 1.27
CA GLU A 868 -8.61 -27.80 0.16
C GLU A 868 -9.65 -26.92 -0.55
N GLY A 869 -9.36 -25.61 -0.64
CA GLY A 869 -10.20 -24.61 -1.30
C GLY A 869 -11.11 -23.81 -0.35
N ALA A 870 -11.28 -22.53 -0.65
CA ALA A 870 -12.12 -21.61 0.11
C ALA A 870 -12.89 -20.62 -0.79
N LEU A 871 -14.13 -20.32 -0.40
CA LEU A 871 -15.01 -19.37 -1.10
C LEU A 871 -15.24 -18.13 -0.25
N THR A 872 -14.70 -16.99 -0.70
CA THR A 872 -14.93 -15.67 -0.09
C THR A 872 -16.14 -14.98 -0.72
N PHE A 873 -16.97 -14.35 0.11
CA PHE A 873 -18.11 -13.53 -0.31
C PHE A 873 -17.95 -12.12 0.24
N ASN A 874 -17.86 -11.12 -0.63
CA ASN A 874 -17.61 -9.72 -0.28
C ASN A 874 -18.85 -8.86 -0.55
N THR A 875 -19.30 -8.14 0.48
CA THR A 875 -20.45 -7.20 0.43
C THR A 875 -20.11 -5.91 1.19
N ASN A 876 -20.94 -4.87 1.08
CA ASN A 876 -20.79 -3.66 1.91
C ASN A 876 -21.21 -3.84 3.38
N THR A 877 -21.99 -4.87 3.72
CA THR A 877 -22.33 -5.24 5.11
C THR A 877 -21.16 -5.95 5.80
N GLY A 878 -20.37 -6.69 5.01
CA GLY A 878 -19.14 -7.36 5.42
C GLY A 878 -18.75 -8.49 4.48
N SER A 879 -17.72 -9.24 4.83
CA SER A 879 -17.33 -10.44 4.10
C SER A 879 -17.20 -11.66 5.00
N PHE A 880 -17.34 -12.83 4.39
CA PHE A 880 -17.02 -14.10 5.02
C PHE A 880 -16.28 -15.02 4.03
N THR A 881 -15.47 -15.93 4.56
CA THR A 881 -14.74 -16.95 3.79
C THR A 881 -15.11 -18.33 4.32
N LEU A 882 -15.72 -19.13 3.45
CA LEU A 882 -16.21 -20.48 3.74
C LEU A 882 -15.16 -21.52 3.33
N PRO A 883 -14.70 -22.40 4.23
CA PRO A 883 -13.87 -23.55 3.86
C PRO A 883 -14.71 -24.64 3.17
N ALA A 884 -14.12 -25.38 2.23
CA ALA A 884 -14.81 -26.40 1.44
C ALA A 884 -15.37 -27.60 2.25
N ASP A 885 -15.05 -27.71 3.54
CA ASP A 885 -15.50 -28.74 4.48
C ASP A 885 -16.42 -28.20 5.61
N MET A 886 -16.89 -26.95 5.52
CA MET A 886 -17.75 -26.28 6.52
C MET A 886 -18.93 -27.15 7.01
N LEU A 887 -19.58 -27.89 6.13
CA LEU A 887 -20.75 -28.75 6.40
C LEU A 887 -20.40 -30.25 6.47
N ALA A 888 -19.13 -30.62 6.39
CA ALA A 888 -18.70 -32.02 6.39
C ALA A 888 -19.16 -32.75 7.67
N GLY A 889 -19.83 -33.90 7.49
CA GLY A 889 -20.35 -34.71 8.60
C GLY A 889 -21.73 -34.31 9.14
N ILE A 890 -22.35 -33.24 8.62
CA ILE A 890 -23.73 -32.88 9.01
C ILE A 890 -24.72 -33.84 8.34
N ALA A 891 -25.52 -34.54 9.14
CA ALA A 891 -26.45 -35.54 8.62
C ALA A 891 -27.72 -34.90 8.00
N GLY A 892 -28.14 -35.38 6.83
CA GLY A 892 -29.42 -35.01 6.22
C GLY A 892 -29.45 -33.68 5.46
N VAL A 893 -28.29 -33.09 5.16
CA VAL A 893 -28.13 -31.94 4.24
C VAL A 893 -27.78 -32.37 2.79
N GLU A 894 -27.50 -33.65 2.56
CA GLU A 894 -27.17 -34.22 1.25
C GLU A 894 -28.21 -33.88 0.17
N GLY A 895 -27.73 -33.38 -0.98
CA GLY A 895 -28.58 -33.05 -2.14
C GLY A 895 -29.36 -31.74 -2.04
N LYS A 896 -29.22 -30.98 -0.96
CA LYS A 896 -29.96 -29.74 -0.70
C LYS A 896 -29.21 -28.47 -1.12
N LYS A 897 -29.92 -27.34 -1.09
CA LYS A 897 -29.27 -26.01 -1.11
C LYS A 897 -29.05 -25.51 0.30
N VAL A 898 -27.93 -24.81 0.49
CA VAL A 898 -27.62 -24.05 1.70
C VAL A 898 -27.53 -22.57 1.33
N GLY A 899 -28.33 -21.73 1.99
CA GLY A 899 -28.30 -20.28 1.85
C GLY A 899 -27.64 -19.66 3.07
N ILE A 900 -26.50 -19.00 2.89
CA ILE A 900 -25.74 -18.31 3.96
C ILE A 900 -25.96 -16.81 3.82
N THR A 901 -26.47 -16.17 4.88
CA THR A 901 -26.80 -14.74 4.89
C THR A 901 -25.85 -13.96 5.80
N ILE A 902 -25.35 -12.83 5.30
CA ILE A 902 -24.79 -11.75 6.13
C ILE A 902 -25.71 -10.53 6.08
N GLY A 903 -26.31 -10.21 7.23
CA GLY A 903 -27.31 -9.17 7.40
C GLY A 903 -26.89 -8.07 8.36
N GLN A 904 -27.55 -6.91 8.29
CA GLN A 904 -27.39 -5.87 9.32
C GLN A 904 -28.32 -6.20 10.49
N GLY A 905 -27.75 -6.61 11.62
CA GLY A 905 -28.54 -7.08 12.76
C GLY A 905 -29.36 -5.96 13.41
N ASP A 906 -30.61 -6.26 13.79
CA ASP A 906 -31.46 -5.29 14.47
C ASP A 906 -30.99 -5.04 15.92
N LYS A 907 -30.60 -3.78 16.19
CA LYS A 907 -30.27 -3.32 17.55
C LYS A 907 -31.50 -3.14 18.43
N SER A 908 -32.71 -3.00 17.87
CA SER A 908 -33.92 -2.62 18.63
C SER A 908 -34.36 -3.69 19.63
N GLY A 909 -34.25 -4.96 19.27
CA GLY A 909 -34.60 -6.11 20.11
C GLY A 909 -33.58 -6.44 21.22
N LEU A 910 -32.37 -5.88 21.20
CA LEU A 910 -31.33 -6.20 22.17
C LEU A 910 -31.63 -5.64 23.59
N PRO A 911 -31.16 -6.29 24.67
CA PRO A 911 -31.19 -5.73 26.01
C PRO A 911 -30.41 -4.40 26.10
N GLU A 912 -30.86 -3.47 26.95
CA GLU A 912 -30.25 -2.13 27.05
C GLU A 912 -28.76 -2.17 27.48
N ALA A 913 -28.33 -3.19 28.22
CA ALA A 913 -26.92 -3.40 28.53
C ALA A 913 -26.08 -3.69 27.27
N ALA A 914 -26.60 -4.49 26.33
CA ALA A 914 -25.94 -4.78 25.06
C ALA A 914 -25.98 -3.55 24.13
N LYS A 915 -27.12 -2.86 24.02
CA LYS A 915 -27.24 -1.60 23.26
C LYS A 915 -26.25 -0.55 23.72
N ALA A 916 -26.14 -0.31 25.03
CA ALA A 916 -25.22 0.68 25.60
C ALA A 916 -23.74 0.30 25.41
N ALA A 917 -23.41 -0.99 25.39
CA ALA A 917 -22.04 -1.46 25.20
C ALA A 917 -21.60 -1.40 23.72
N ILE A 918 -22.49 -1.74 22.79
CA ILE A 918 -22.22 -1.68 21.33
C ILE A 918 -22.21 -0.23 20.86
N GLY A 919 -23.22 0.56 21.25
CA GLY A 919 -23.42 1.92 20.77
C GLY A 919 -23.71 1.96 19.27
N ASP A 920 -23.15 2.95 18.56
CA ASP A 920 -23.36 3.15 17.13
C ASP A 920 -22.61 2.14 16.24
N ARG A 921 -21.66 1.38 16.80
CA ARG A 921 -20.77 0.44 16.08
C ARG A 921 -21.53 -0.66 15.31
N PRO A 922 -20.93 -1.24 14.24
CA PRO A 922 -21.59 -2.28 13.45
C PRO A 922 -22.10 -3.47 14.27
N LEU A 923 -23.29 -3.94 13.90
CA LEU A 923 -23.90 -5.19 14.34
C LEU A 923 -24.32 -5.95 13.08
N ILE A 924 -23.78 -7.14 12.87
CA ILE A 924 -24.20 -8.05 11.80
C ILE A 924 -24.97 -9.24 12.37
N GLN A 925 -25.74 -9.89 11.52
CA GLN A 925 -26.39 -11.17 11.77
C GLN A 925 -25.88 -12.15 10.72
N LEU A 926 -25.31 -13.27 11.16
CA LEU A 926 -25.00 -14.40 10.28
C LEU A 926 -26.09 -15.46 10.45
N GLU A 927 -26.61 -15.94 9.32
CA GLU A 927 -27.57 -17.04 9.30
C GLU A 927 -27.18 -18.10 8.28
N VAL A 928 -27.57 -19.35 8.55
CA VAL A 928 -27.50 -20.43 7.58
C VAL A 928 -28.84 -21.15 7.51
N THR A 929 -29.32 -21.34 6.29
CA THR A 929 -30.57 -22.00 5.97
C THR A 929 -30.30 -23.21 5.08
N VAL A 930 -31.07 -24.29 5.23
CA VAL A 930 -31.03 -25.44 4.33
C VAL A 930 -32.42 -25.65 3.76
N ASP A 931 -32.52 -25.67 2.43
CA ASP A 931 -33.79 -25.54 1.67
C ASP A 931 -34.70 -24.42 2.20
N GLY A 932 -34.12 -23.26 2.52
CA GLY A 932 -34.83 -22.09 3.05
C GLY A 932 -35.27 -22.19 4.52
N LYS A 933 -34.86 -23.22 5.26
CA LYS A 933 -35.13 -23.35 6.70
C LYS A 933 -33.85 -23.07 7.51
N GLN A 934 -33.91 -22.07 8.40
CA GLN A 934 -32.85 -21.79 9.37
C GLN A 934 -32.44 -23.05 10.15
N THR A 935 -31.13 -23.27 10.25
CA THR A 935 -30.51 -24.49 10.78
C THR A 935 -29.34 -24.11 11.69
N ASP A 936 -29.28 -24.68 12.89
CA ASP A 936 -28.15 -24.46 13.80
C ASP A 936 -26.90 -25.14 13.24
N TRP A 937 -25.86 -24.35 12.92
CA TRP A 937 -24.56 -24.86 12.47
C TRP A 937 -23.52 -24.78 13.58
N ASN A 938 -22.76 -25.86 13.76
CA ASN A 938 -21.56 -25.87 14.58
C ASN A 938 -20.53 -26.86 14.00
N ASN A 939 -19.42 -26.35 13.48
CA ASN A 939 -18.28 -27.19 13.05
C ASN A 939 -16.96 -26.61 13.59
N PRO A 940 -16.37 -27.20 14.64
CA PRO A 940 -15.12 -26.71 15.23
C PRO A 940 -13.86 -27.02 14.41
N ASN A 941 -13.96 -27.90 13.40
CA ASN A 941 -12.82 -28.28 12.55
C ASN A 941 -12.67 -27.38 11.31
N ALA A 942 -13.77 -26.75 10.87
CA ALA A 942 -13.85 -25.93 9.67
C ALA A 942 -14.43 -24.53 9.99
N PRO A 943 -13.68 -23.67 10.70
CA PRO A 943 -14.14 -22.34 11.10
C PRO A 943 -14.29 -21.41 9.89
N VAL A 944 -15.36 -20.60 9.90
CA VAL A 944 -15.59 -19.55 8.91
C VAL A 944 -14.89 -18.27 9.35
N THR A 945 -14.10 -17.66 8.47
CA THR A 945 -13.53 -16.32 8.67
C THR A 945 -14.56 -15.27 8.33
N VAL A 946 -14.65 -14.19 9.11
CA VAL A 946 -15.62 -13.10 8.94
C VAL A 946 -14.91 -11.77 9.15
N SER A 947 -15.15 -10.78 8.28
CA SER A 947 -14.58 -9.44 8.36
C SER A 947 -15.67 -8.38 8.25
N ILE A 948 -15.74 -7.47 9.24
CA ILE A 948 -16.74 -6.41 9.30
C ILE A 948 -16.08 -5.05 9.06
N PRO A 949 -16.42 -4.31 7.98
CA PRO A 949 -15.98 -2.94 7.76
C PRO A 949 -16.32 -2.04 8.95
N TYR A 950 -15.32 -1.31 9.46
CA TYR A 950 -15.50 -0.39 10.57
C TYR A 950 -14.55 0.80 10.44
N THR A 951 -15.07 2.00 10.68
CA THR A 951 -14.26 3.22 10.78
C THR A 951 -14.22 3.63 12.25
N PRO A 952 -13.14 3.35 12.99
CA PRO A 952 -13.06 3.70 14.40
C PRO A 952 -12.90 5.21 14.60
N THR A 953 -13.33 5.71 15.76
CA THR A 953 -13.06 7.09 16.14
C THR A 953 -11.57 7.31 16.43
N ALA A 954 -11.09 8.55 16.38
CA ALA A 954 -9.70 8.87 16.67
C ALA A 954 -9.22 8.36 18.05
N ALA A 955 -10.10 8.35 19.06
CA ALA A 955 -9.80 7.84 20.41
C ALA A 955 -9.79 6.29 20.51
N GLU A 956 -10.33 5.59 19.50
CA GLU A 956 -10.24 4.14 19.35
C GLU A 956 -8.99 3.76 18.54
N LEU A 957 -8.62 4.56 17.52
CA LEU A 957 -7.36 4.42 16.77
C LEU A 957 -6.09 4.65 17.61
N GLU A 958 -6.20 5.30 18.77
CA GLU A 958 -5.10 5.33 19.76
C GLU A 958 -4.76 3.92 20.28
N ASN A 959 -5.76 3.02 20.37
CA ASN A 959 -5.70 1.71 21.02
C ASN A 959 -6.47 0.64 20.19
N PRO A 960 -6.09 0.40 18.93
CA PRO A 960 -6.89 -0.41 17.99
C PRO A 960 -7.08 -1.86 18.47
N GLU A 961 -6.19 -2.39 19.31
CA GLU A 961 -6.34 -3.73 19.91
C GLU A 961 -7.48 -3.82 20.94
N SER A 962 -7.99 -2.68 21.42
CA SER A 962 -9.18 -2.63 22.27
C SER A 962 -10.48 -2.68 21.45
N ILE A 963 -10.40 -2.58 20.12
CA ILE A 963 -11.52 -2.83 19.20
C ILE A 963 -11.59 -4.34 18.96
N ILE A 964 -12.68 -4.95 19.40
CA ILE A 964 -12.88 -6.39 19.45
C ILE A 964 -14.26 -6.76 18.91
N ILE A 965 -14.52 -8.04 18.66
CA ILE A 965 -15.85 -8.53 18.32
C ILE A 965 -16.51 -9.24 19.52
N TRP A 966 -17.81 -9.04 19.68
CA TRP A 966 -18.66 -9.76 20.62
C TRP A 966 -19.71 -10.56 19.85
N TYR A 967 -20.07 -11.74 20.34
CA TYR A 967 -21.27 -12.44 19.89
C TYR A 967 -22.41 -12.20 20.90
N ILE A 968 -23.66 -12.22 20.43
CA ILE A 968 -24.82 -12.21 21.34
C ILE A 968 -25.22 -13.66 21.63
N ASP A 969 -25.34 -14.01 22.91
CA ASP A 969 -25.78 -15.34 23.34
C ASP A 969 -27.31 -15.51 23.25
N GLY A 970 -27.79 -16.75 23.39
CA GLY A 970 -29.22 -17.08 23.37
C GLY A 970 -30.03 -16.54 24.56
N SER A 971 -29.41 -15.76 25.46
CA SER A 971 -30.06 -15.00 26.55
C SER A 971 -29.98 -13.48 26.33
N GLY A 972 -29.37 -13.02 25.23
CA GLY A 972 -29.22 -11.60 24.89
C GLY A 972 -27.98 -10.91 25.46
N ASN A 973 -27.04 -11.64 26.05
CA ASN A 973 -25.80 -11.06 26.59
C ASN A 973 -24.74 -10.93 25.50
N ALA A 974 -23.97 -9.84 25.53
CA ALA A 974 -22.75 -9.72 24.70
C ALA A 974 -21.59 -10.50 25.36
N VAL A 975 -20.98 -11.41 24.60
CA VAL A 975 -19.88 -12.29 25.04
C VAL A 975 -18.67 -12.09 24.11
N SER A 976 -17.48 -11.95 24.70
CA SER A 976 -16.27 -11.66 23.93
C SER A 976 -15.80 -12.83 23.07
N VAL A 977 -15.46 -12.55 21.81
CA VAL A 977 -14.86 -13.50 20.85
C VAL A 977 -13.34 -13.21 20.84
N PRO A 978 -12.48 -14.03 21.49
CA PRO A 978 -11.12 -13.62 21.85
C PRO A 978 -10.12 -13.46 20.69
N ASN A 979 -10.50 -13.96 19.51
CA ASN A 979 -9.73 -13.97 18.26
C ASN A 979 -10.15 -12.86 17.27
N GLY A 980 -11.08 -11.98 17.65
CA GLY A 980 -11.57 -10.90 16.78
C GLY A 980 -10.94 -9.55 17.09
N HIS A 981 -10.30 -8.95 16.08
CA HIS A 981 -9.51 -7.72 16.22
C HIS A 981 -9.70 -6.78 15.02
N TYR A 982 -9.57 -5.47 15.25
CA TYR A 982 -9.49 -4.49 14.17
C TYR A 982 -8.12 -4.51 13.48
N ASP A 983 -8.13 -4.59 12.15
CA ASP A 983 -6.97 -4.39 11.29
C ASP A 983 -7.02 -3.00 10.62
N PRO A 984 -6.08 -2.08 10.93
CA PRO A 984 -5.98 -0.79 10.28
C PRO A 984 -5.65 -0.83 8.78
N ALA A 985 -5.08 -1.92 8.25
CA ALA A 985 -4.69 -2.01 6.85
C ALA A 985 -5.89 -2.29 5.92
N THR A 986 -6.79 -3.19 6.33
CA THR A 986 -8.05 -3.46 5.61
C THR A 986 -9.22 -2.57 6.04
N GLY A 987 -9.15 -1.92 7.20
CA GLY A 987 -10.27 -1.16 7.77
C GLY A 987 -11.42 -2.05 8.26
N THR A 988 -11.11 -3.29 8.68
CA THR A 988 -12.10 -4.28 9.10
C THR A 988 -11.81 -4.86 10.48
N VAL A 989 -12.85 -5.34 11.15
CA VAL A 989 -12.74 -6.22 12.33
C VAL A 989 -12.88 -7.65 11.86
N THR A 990 -11.78 -8.40 11.87
CA THR A 990 -11.71 -9.78 11.37
C THR A 990 -11.65 -10.77 12.53
N PHE A 991 -12.38 -11.88 12.39
CA PHE A 991 -12.44 -12.98 13.35
C PHE A 991 -12.73 -14.32 12.65
N THR A 992 -12.60 -15.42 13.38
CA THR A 992 -13.10 -16.75 12.95
C THR A 992 -14.17 -17.26 13.90
N THR A 993 -15.21 -17.92 13.36
CA THR A 993 -16.28 -18.52 14.16
C THR A 993 -16.62 -19.93 13.69
N THR A 994 -17.05 -20.77 14.63
CA THR A 994 -17.48 -22.16 14.40
C THR A 994 -19.00 -22.32 14.45
N HIS A 995 -19.74 -21.23 14.70
CA HIS A 995 -21.21 -21.16 14.73
C HIS A 995 -21.65 -19.81 14.13
N PHE A 996 -22.93 -19.67 13.79
CA PHE A 996 -23.50 -18.38 13.34
C PHE A 996 -24.42 -17.79 14.41
N SER A 997 -24.40 -16.46 14.53
CA SER A 997 -25.17 -15.65 15.49
C SER A 997 -25.11 -14.16 15.07
N TYR A 998 -25.59 -13.28 15.94
CA TYR A 998 -25.33 -11.84 15.88
C TYR A 998 -23.91 -11.53 16.37
N TYR A 999 -23.15 -10.74 15.61
CA TYR A 999 -21.80 -10.28 15.95
C TYR A 999 -21.72 -8.76 15.93
N ALA A 1000 -21.22 -8.17 17.01
CA ALA A 1000 -21.11 -6.73 17.20
C ALA A 1000 -19.67 -6.29 17.37
N VAL A 1001 -19.28 -5.19 16.71
CA VAL A 1001 -18.01 -4.52 17.00
C VAL A 1001 -18.14 -3.80 18.35
N GLY A 1002 -17.29 -4.16 19.30
CA GLY A 1002 -17.20 -3.57 20.62
C GLY A 1002 -15.86 -2.87 20.85
N TYR A 1003 -15.80 -2.03 21.89
CA TYR A 1003 -14.55 -1.40 22.34
C TYR A 1003 -14.37 -1.64 23.84
N ASN A 1004 -13.32 -2.36 24.23
CA ASN A 1004 -13.06 -2.76 25.60
C ASN A 1004 -11.61 -2.45 26.00
N LYS A 1005 -11.38 -1.26 26.58
CA LYS A 1005 -10.06 -0.81 27.02
C LYS A 1005 -9.75 -1.28 28.46
N VAL A 1006 -9.16 -2.47 28.54
CA VAL A 1006 -8.83 -3.24 29.75
C VAL A 1006 -7.71 -2.58 30.58
N SER A 1007 -7.77 -2.68 31.91
CA SER A 1007 -6.69 -2.34 32.85
C SER A 1007 -6.21 -3.57 33.64
N PHE A 1008 -5.08 -3.45 34.34
CA PHE A 1008 -4.58 -4.52 35.22
C PHE A 1008 -5.58 -4.95 36.32
N LYS A 1009 -6.51 -4.07 36.69
CA LYS A 1009 -7.54 -4.33 37.70
C LYS A 1009 -8.72 -5.17 37.16
N ASP A 1010 -8.89 -5.20 35.84
CA ASP A 1010 -9.97 -5.92 35.17
C ASP A 1010 -9.58 -7.37 34.80
N VAL A 1011 -8.33 -7.76 35.09
CA VAL A 1011 -7.85 -9.14 34.99
C VAL A 1011 -8.52 -9.98 36.09
N ALA A 1012 -9.40 -10.88 35.69
CA ALA A 1012 -10.10 -11.78 36.61
C ALA A 1012 -9.11 -12.60 37.47
N ALA A 1013 -9.45 -12.84 38.73
CA ALA A 1013 -8.52 -13.45 39.70
C ALA A 1013 -8.05 -14.87 39.31
N ASP A 1014 -8.90 -15.58 38.56
CA ASP A 1014 -8.72 -16.91 37.99
C ASP A 1014 -8.11 -16.91 36.58
N ALA A 1015 -7.95 -15.75 35.93
CA ALA A 1015 -7.24 -15.65 34.66
C ALA A 1015 -5.79 -16.15 34.82
N TRP A 1016 -5.31 -16.97 33.88
CA TRP A 1016 -4.06 -17.73 34.03
C TRP A 1016 -2.81 -16.87 34.30
N TYR A 1017 -2.83 -15.61 33.88
CA TYR A 1017 -1.75 -14.62 34.05
C TYR A 1017 -1.95 -13.65 35.24
N SER A 1018 -3.04 -13.77 36.02
CA SER A 1018 -3.35 -12.87 37.16
C SER A 1018 -2.21 -12.81 38.18
N LYS A 1019 -1.57 -13.96 38.44
CA LYS A 1019 -0.40 -14.10 39.32
C LYS A 1019 0.82 -13.35 38.80
N ALA A 1020 1.04 -13.30 37.48
CA ALA A 1020 2.15 -12.56 36.87
C ALA A 1020 1.92 -11.05 36.99
N VAL A 1021 0.71 -10.57 36.73
CA VAL A 1021 0.30 -9.17 36.93
C VAL A 1021 0.53 -8.75 38.40
N GLY A 1022 0.09 -9.57 39.37
CA GLY A 1022 0.35 -9.33 40.78
C GLY A 1022 1.84 -9.34 41.16
N PHE A 1023 2.64 -10.24 40.58
CA PHE A 1023 4.07 -10.38 40.81
C PHE A 1023 4.89 -9.17 40.30
N ILE A 1024 4.45 -8.57 39.19
CA ILE A 1024 5.05 -7.37 38.59
C ILE A 1024 4.65 -6.11 39.39
N ALA A 1025 3.37 -5.96 39.71
CA ALA A 1025 2.86 -4.84 40.50
C ALA A 1025 3.48 -4.78 41.91
N ALA A 1026 3.70 -5.94 42.55
CA ALA A 1026 4.32 -6.04 43.87
C ALA A 1026 5.82 -5.66 43.93
N ARG A 1027 6.46 -5.36 42.78
CA ARG A 1027 7.90 -5.01 42.70
C ARG A 1027 8.21 -3.61 42.17
N ASN A 1028 7.21 -2.78 41.87
CA ASN A 1028 7.40 -1.46 41.25
C ASN A 1028 8.19 -1.49 39.93
N ILE A 1029 8.10 -2.57 39.15
CA ILE A 1029 8.72 -2.70 37.80
C ILE A 1029 8.00 -1.79 36.77
N THR A 1030 6.97 -1.08 37.21
CA THR A 1030 6.03 -0.25 36.47
C THR A 1030 6.55 1.13 36.04
N ALA A 1031 7.86 1.35 36.03
CA ALA A 1031 8.46 2.58 35.49
C ALA A 1031 8.47 2.55 33.96
N GLY A 1032 7.54 3.28 33.33
CA GLY A 1032 7.41 3.38 31.89
C GLY A 1032 8.51 4.22 31.23
N ALA A 1033 8.62 4.11 29.91
CA ALA A 1033 9.33 5.12 29.13
C ALA A 1033 8.61 6.47 29.26
N ASN A 1034 9.34 7.59 29.15
CA ASN A 1034 8.80 8.96 29.21
C ASN A 1034 8.08 9.33 30.52
N ASN A 1035 8.59 8.89 31.68
CA ASN A 1035 8.15 9.29 33.03
C ASN A 1035 6.70 8.93 33.43
N GLY A 1036 6.00 8.10 32.65
CA GLY A 1036 4.71 7.51 33.04
C GLY A 1036 4.91 6.32 34.00
N ASN A 1037 4.39 6.41 35.23
CA ASN A 1037 4.29 5.23 36.11
C ASN A 1037 3.03 4.43 35.75
N PHE A 1038 3.20 3.15 35.43
CA PHE A 1038 2.10 2.22 35.17
C PHE A 1038 1.47 1.72 36.48
N TYR A 1039 0.63 2.55 37.11
CA TYR A 1039 -0.17 2.13 38.26
C TYR A 1039 -1.06 0.92 37.92
N SER A 1040 -1.53 0.17 38.93
CA SER A 1040 -2.53 -0.90 38.72
C SER A 1040 -3.88 -0.40 38.17
N GLU A 1041 -4.05 0.92 38.14
CA GLU A 1041 -5.20 1.66 37.60
C GLU A 1041 -4.93 2.21 36.19
N ALA A 1042 -3.69 2.08 35.68
CA ALA A 1042 -3.33 2.46 34.32
C ALA A 1042 -3.89 1.46 33.31
N LYS A 1043 -4.33 1.98 32.16
CA LYS A 1043 -4.86 1.19 31.04
C LYS A 1043 -3.77 1.06 29.99
N LEU A 1044 -3.20 -0.14 29.84
CA LEU A 1044 -2.07 -0.39 28.93
C LEU A 1044 -2.53 -0.83 27.55
N THR A 1045 -1.74 -0.46 26.55
CA THR A 1045 -1.67 -1.14 25.25
C THR A 1045 -0.98 -2.50 25.37
N ARG A 1046 -1.18 -3.37 24.37
CA ARG A 1046 -0.52 -4.68 24.29
C ARG A 1046 1.00 -4.56 24.16
N GLY A 1047 1.49 -3.45 23.60
CA GLY A 1047 2.92 -3.12 23.47
C GLY A 1047 3.56 -2.74 24.81
N GLU A 1048 2.92 -1.88 25.59
CA GLU A 1048 3.41 -1.49 26.93
C GLU A 1048 3.48 -2.68 27.89
N PHE A 1049 2.54 -3.63 27.79
CA PHE A 1049 2.62 -4.89 28.55
C PHE A 1049 3.85 -5.73 28.15
N LEU A 1050 4.20 -5.79 26.86
CA LEU A 1050 5.39 -6.50 26.39
C LEU A 1050 6.69 -5.81 26.79
N VAL A 1051 6.76 -4.47 26.71
CA VAL A 1051 7.87 -3.66 27.27
C VAL A 1051 8.10 -3.98 28.76
N MET A 1052 7.02 -4.11 29.54
CA MET A 1052 7.09 -4.51 30.95
C MET A 1052 7.52 -5.97 31.13
N LEU A 1053 7.06 -6.88 30.27
CA LEU A 1053 7.43 -8.30 30.34
C LEU A 1053 8.92 -8.51 30.03
N MET A 1054 9.41 -7.88 28.96
CA MET A 1054 10.82 -7.91 28.55
C MET A 1054 11.72 -7.42 29.69
N ARG A 1055 11.41 -6.26 30.29
CA ARG A 1055 12.13 -5.73 31.46
C ARG A 1055 12.04 -6.64 32.70
N ALA A 1056 10.95 -7.38 32.89
CA ALA A 1056 10.83 -8.36 33.97
C ALA A 1056 11.69 -9.62 33.77
N TYR A 1057 12.17 -9.85 32.55
CA TYR A 1057 13.14 -10.89 32.17
C TYR A 1057 14.55 -10.33 31.84
N ASP A 1058 14.83 -9.08 32.24
CA ASP A 1058 16.11 -8.37 31.99
C ASP A 1058 16.47 -8.21 30.50
N MET A 1059 15.45 -8.21 29.63
CA MET A 1059 15.56 -7.92 28.20
C MET A 1059 15.31 -6.43 27.95
N GLU A 1060 16.16 -5.79 27.13
CA GLU A 1060 16.00 -4.39 26.73
C GLU A 1060 14.93 -4.26 25.63
N PRO A 1061 13.85 -3.47 25.84
CA PRO A 1061 12.80 -3.28 24.85
C PRO A 1061 12.99 -2.01 24.02
N ASP A 1062 12.39 -1.97 22.83
CA ASP A 1062 12.45 -0.83 21.91
C ASP A 1062 11.91 0.46 22.54
N THR A 1063 12.47 1.59 22.07
CA THR A 1063 12.17 2.94 22.60
C THR A 1063 10.71 3.36 22.38
N ASN A 1064 10.05 2.79 21.39
CA ASN A 1064 8.62 2.87 21.14
C ASN A 1064 7.96 1.53 21.50
N PRO A 1065 7.00 1.48 22.44
CA PRO A 1065 6.34 0.23 22.84
C PRO A 1065 5.68 -0.56 21.71
N LYS A 1066 5.28 0.10 20.61
CA LYS A 1066 4.61 -0.56 19.46
C LYS A 1066 5.56 -1.41 18.61
N ASP A 1067 6.86 -1.08 18.57
CA ASP A 1067 7.81 -1.65 17.60
C ASP A 1067 8.36 -3.02 18.03
N ASN A 1068 8.26 -3.35 19.32
CA ASN A 1068 8.58 -4.66 19.90
C ASN A 1068 7.80 -5.82 19.26
N PHE A 1069 6.69 -5.55 18.54
CA PHE A 1069 5.98 -6.55 17.73
C PHE A 1069 6.62 -6.74 16.35
N THR A 1070 7.02 -5.65 15.70
CA THR A 1070 7.55 -5.66 14.33
C THR A 1070 8.88 -6.43 14.26
N ALA A 1071 9.70 -6.33 15.32
CA ALA A 1071 10.93 -7.10 15.48
C ALA A 1071 10.71 -8.61 15.71
N ALA A 1072 9.52 -9.05 16.15
CA ALA A 1072 9.25 -10.44 16.48
C ALA A 1072 8.94 -11.34 15.25
N ALA A 1073 8.83 -10.76 14.05
CA ALA A 1073 8.32 -11.42 12.86
C ALA A 1073 9.26 -12.45 12.19
N ALA A 1074 10.52 -12.58 12.61
CA ALA A 1074 11.36 -13.75 12.33
C ALA A 1074 12.63 -13.80 13.22
N PRO A 1075 13.10 -14.96 13.73
CA PRO A 1075 12.44 -16.27 13.83
C PRO A 1075 12.41 -16.78 15.29
N ILE A 1076 11.44 -16.34 16.10
CA ILE A 1076 11.30 -16.84 17.49
C ILE A 1076 10.59 -18.20 17.53
N ILE A 1077 11.30 -19.25 17.09
CA ILE A 1077 10.92 -20.65 17.27
C ILE A 1077 11.28 -21.15 18.69
N GLN A 1078 12.00 -20.37 19.50
CA GLN A 1078 12.43 -20.79 20.85
C GLN A 1078 11.47 -20.39 22.00
N ALA A 1079 10.69 -19.32 21.89
CA ALA A 1079 9.75 -18.94 22.96
C ALA A 1079 8.50 -19.85 23.00
N THR A 1080 7.97 -20.24 21.84
CA THR A 1080 6.86 -21.21 21.72
C THR A 1080 7.26 -22.61 22.22
N TRP A 1081 8.51 -23.02 22.02
CA TRP A 1081 9.02 -24.30 22.53
C TRP A 1081 9.27 -24.33 24.04
N LEU A 1082 9.46 -23.18 24.70
CA LEU A 1082 9.64 -23.10 26.16
C LEU A 1082 8.34 -23.08 26.96
N LEU A 1083 7.22 -22.68 26.34
CA LEU A 1083 5.91 -22.52 27.03
C LEU A 1083 5.02 -23.77 27.02
N GLN A 1084 5.42 -24.87 26.38
CA GLN A 1084 4.66 -26.14 26.37
C GLN A 1084 5.34 -27.31 27.10
N ARG A 1085 6.53 -27.13 27.69
CA ARG A 1085 7.29 -28.28 28.20
C ARG A 1085 8.08 -28.10 29.50
N ASP A 1086 7.46 -27.43 30.48
CA ASP A 1086 7.43 -27.81 31.90
C ASP A 1086 6.29 -27.01 32.59
N TRP A 1087 6.06 -27.21 33.90
CA TRP A 1087 4.91 -26.76 34.74
C TRP A 1087 3.76 -27.79 34.89
N VAL A 1088 4.13 -28.95 35.43
CA VAL A 1088 3.29 -29.77 36.34
C VAL A 1088 3.78 -29.51 37.77
#